data_AF-A0A7W9J9F1-F1
#
_entry.id   AF-A0A7W9J9F1-F1
#
_cell.length_a   1.000
_cell.length_b   1.000
_cell.length_c   1.000
_cell.angle_alpha   90.00
_cell.angle_beta   90.00
_cell.angle_gamma   90.00
#
_symmetry.space_group_name_H-M   'P 1'
#
loop_
_entity.id
_entity.type
_entity.pdbx_description
1 polymer ?
#
loop_
_entity_poly.entity_id
_entity_poly.type
_entity_poly.pdbx_seq_one_letter_code
_entity_poly.pdbx_strand_id
1 'polypeptide(L)'
;MKLPRPQHTARVRRLAVALLALTTAFAVPTSAKAEAGTANAGTGGGAVAPGAPGFAGAAAVGGAVAPGAPGFAGATLASGSAAAQAPEGAGSLRELLPAAAGSSSGVARPSRGGQPTAVPQVLPALAGWQAADGQFELGRHSRVVANSARAEAATFVEDVGRRLPVVGGKAKAGDIVLAVDPQRSELGAEGYELTVGKTIAITAKTDAGVFYGTRTVLQLLKHGKVPAGRVVDVPAYAERGVGVCACLINVSTAWFERLVKDAAYLKLNQLWVELKVKSDVHPESVEWGYYTKPQIAALQRLADKYHVTIVPEVNSPGHIEPWIRNRPDLQLTDNTGAKQVSRLDITKPEAFEFLTSIIDENLKTFRTPYWHMGADEYMLGSDYAKYPQLLEYARAKFGPGAVPQDAFVDFINRVNAHVKAKGKTLRIWNDGITDAATVPLDRDIVVEHWLSGGVKPSRLIAEGRKVMNSAYALYNVRGGFKTNAQQLYDSGWTPLRFEGETLASSNGVTGAKVTLWPDNGSGNTENEIEAEVRMPLRLVAQATWSTVKPDPTYAAFTARADVVGRAPGFANVDRTPVAAGTYSLSAGRDYLGAAAAEGAELKLDSTESAWDVTPTTDGYYTLTNLATGRCAESRVGVRYLNTPLQPGTPITAQTCDSTNRLQRWQLAKSGSRITLVNAITRMVAVVDRSGGLIQQIPDGHRATPLTLKPVLRAVASVDRQTVVSGSTAQLTVTVTAKARATDVTVRPTAPAGWSVTPASRSTRELTAGGSFTATFTATPPADAPAGTAALGAATSYKQGGTTHRLSTTAGVRLSCVPAATSPVAVKFVDSEETTGEDGRAVNAIDGNPATFWHTEWSARQPQPPHEIQLDLGSAKSVCAVTYLTRQNATNGRIADYELYLSADGVSWGQPASKGTFGNSPDAKWVPVAATTARYVRLVQLSEASGNPFGTAAEITVDAK
;
A
#
# COMPACT_ATOMS: atom_id res chain seq x y z
N MET A 1 -49.50 -18.27 21.26
CA MET A 1 -49.24 -19.49 22.07
C MET A 1 -47.81 -19.44 22.61
N LYS A 2 -47.46 -20.23 23.65
CA LYS A 2 -46.18 -20.15 24.39
C LYS A 2 -45.63 -21.55 24.71
N LEU A 3 -44.33 -21.79 24.43
CA LEU A 3 -43.36 -22.57 25.26
C LEU A 3 -43.73 -24.05 25.57
N PRO A 4 -42.93 -24.84 26.33
CA PRO A 4 -41.56 -24.67 26.90
C PRO A 4 -40.48 -25.46 26.13
N ARG A 5 -39.15 -25.31 26.30
CA ARG A 5 -38.26 -25.35 27.49
C ARG A 5 -38.25 -26.70 28.23
N PRO A 6 -37.06 -27.13 28.68
CA PRO A 6 -36.82 -27.07 30.13
C PRO A 6 -35.61 -26.22 30.53
N GLN A 7 -35.61 -25.81 31.80
CA GLN A 7 -34.44 -25.37 32.57
C GLN A 7 -34.58 -26.00 33.96
N HIS A 8 -33.47 -26.30 34.63
CA HIS A 8 -33.44 -26.33 36.10
C HIS A 8 -32.34 -25.41 36.62
N THR A 9 -32.56 -24.84 37.80
CA THR A 9 -31.83 -23.70 38.34
C THR A 9 -31.54 -23.87 39.83
N ALA A 10 -30.35 -23.48 40.28
CA ALA A 10 -30.10 -23.11 41.67
C ALA A 10 -28.95 -22.08 41.78
N ARG A 11 -28.97 -21.24 42.81
CA ARG A 11 -27.94 -20.23 43.16
C ARG A 11 -27.87 -20.04 44.68
N VAL A 12 -26.71 -20.30 45.28
CA VAL A 12 -26.22 -19.74 46.57
C VAL A 12 -24.67 -19.74 46.42
N ARG A 13 -23.86 -18.68 46.62
CA ARG A 13 -23.65 -17.72 47.74
C ARG A 13 -23.29 -18.47 49.05
N ARG A 14 -22.30 -18.07 49.87
CA ARG A 14 -21.33 -16.94 49.88
C ARG A 14 -20.27 -17.16 51.01
N LEU A 15 -19.07 -16.55 50.93
CA LEU A 15 -18.08 -16.33 52.03
C LEU A 15 -17.40 -17.61 52.64
N ALA A 16 -16.27 -17.61 53.37
CA ALA A 16 -15.15 -16.63 53.53
C ALA A 16 -13.90 -17.19 54.30
N VAL A 17 -12.70 -16.69 53.93
CA VAL A 17 -11.56 -16.27 54.81
C VAL A 17 -10.70 -17.28 55.65
N ALA A 18 -9.41 -17.37 55.27
CA ALA A 18 -8.18 -17.52 56.09
C ALA A 18 -7.87 -18.86 56.83
N LEU A 19 -6.67 -19.13 57.42
CA LEU A 19 -5.47 -18.31 57.76
C LEU A 19 -4.16 -19.19 57.92
N LEU A 20 -2.97 -18.66 57.58
CA LEU A 20 -1.55 -18.90 58.04
C LEU A 20 -0.99 -20.33 58.36
N ALA A 21 0.33 -20.66 58.35
CA ALA A 21 1.63 -19.97 58.03
C ALA A 21 2.71 -21.02 57.57
N LEU A 22 4.01 -21.14 57.94
CA LEU A 22 4.95 -20.48 58.89
C LEU A 22 6.47 -20.80 58.58
N THR A 23 7.29 -19.79 58.22
CA THR A 23 8.79 -19.70 58.35
C THR A 23 9.75 -20.71 57.65
N THR A 24 11.07 -20.47 57.46
CA THR A 24 12.06 -19.42 57.92
C THR A 24 13.10 -19.14 56.80
N ALA A 25 13.54 -17.90 56.53
CA ALA A 25 14.82 -17.22 56.94
C ALA A 25 16.14 -17.93 56.51
N PHE A 26 17.26 -17.28 56.12
CA PHE A 26 17.89 -15.96 56.36
C PHE A 26 18.68 -15.52 55.07
N ALA A 27 19.29 -14.33 54.84
CA ALA A 27 19.23 -12.94 55.35
C ALA A 27 20.05 -12.01 54.38
N VAL A 28 20.68 -10.91 54.85
CA VAL A 28 21.50 -9.92 54.08
C VAL A 28 22.74 -9.49 54.90
N PRO A 29 23.84 -8.98 54.28
CA PRO A 29 24.22 -7.57 54.53
C PRO A 29 24.80 -6.83 53.30
N THR A 30 25.29 -5.60 53.49
CA THR A 30 25.45 -4.56 52.44
C THR A 30 26.88 -4.07 52.15
N SER A 31 27.01 -3.31 51.06
CA SER A 31 27.89 -2.12 50.85
C SER A 31 29.42 -2.23 50.81
N ALA A 32 30.02 -1.75 49.70
CA ALA A 32 31.24 -0.90 49.67
C ALA A 32 31.41 -0.18 48.31
N LYS A 33 32.26 0.86 48.25
CA LYS A 33 32.82 1.50 47.03
C LYS A 33 34.33 1.20 46.97
N ALA A 34 34.95 1.20 45.77
CA ALA A 34 36.22 1.94 45.49
C ALA A 34 36.76 1.74 44.05
N GLU A 35 37.06 2.88 43.41
CA GLU A 35 38.26 3.28 42.64
C GLU A 35 39.15 2.28 41.84
N ALA A 36 39.33 2.64 40.56
CA ALA A 36 40.56 2.77 39.76
C ALA A 36 41.83 1.89 39.99
N GLY A 37 42.41 1.40 38.89
CA GLY A 37 43.79 0.89 38.82
C GLY A 37 44.26 0.60 37.38
N THR A 38 45.44 1.10 36.97
CA THR A 38 45.97 1.05 35.59
C THR A 38 47.30 0.29 35.47
N ALA A 39 47.46 -0.57 34.44
CA ALA A 39 48.69 -0.86 33.66
C ALA A 39 48.45 -2.12 32.77
N ASN A 40 48.85 -2.28 31.51
CA ASN A 40 49.76 -1.63 30.54
C ASN A 40 51.19 -2.20 30.40
N ALA A 41 51.35 -3.14 29.46
CA ALA A 41 52.54 -3.52 28.67
C ALA A 41 52.01 -4.40 27.50
N GLY A 42 52.44 -4.34 26.23
CA GLY A 42 53.79 -4.47 25.69
C GLY A 42 53.98 -5.92 25.18
N THR A 43 54.48 -6.26 23.98
CA THR A 43 55.16 -5.50 22.91
C THR A 43 55.01 -6.24 21.54
N GLY A 44 55.59 -5.70 20.45
CA GLY A 44 55.83 -6.42 19.19
C GLY A 44 55.02 -5.91 17.98
N GLY A 45 55.62 -5.83 16.79
CA GLY A 45 54.94 -5.32 15.60
C GLY A 45 55.63 -5.63 14.27
N GLY A 46 54.92 -5.32 13.17
CA GLY A 46 55.34 -5.53 11.78
C GLY A 46 54.96 -6.91 11.21
N ALA A 47 54.68 -7.08 9.92
CA ALA A 47 54.47 -6.09 8.85
C ALA A 47 53.78 -6.75 7.62
N VAL A 48 53.64 -6.00 6.51
CA VAL A 48 53.32 -6.45 5.13
C VAL A 48 51.85 -6.78 4.82
N ALA A 49 51.18 -5.81 4.17
CA ALA A 49 50.15 -6.03 3.14
C ALA A 49 50.87 -6.05 1.75
N PRO A 50 50.27 -6.45 0.59
CA PRO A 50 48.94 -6.04 0.10
C PRO A 50 48.13 -7.10 -0.70
N GLY A 51 46.93 -6.73 -1.19
CA GLY A 51 46.20 -7.49 -2.22
C GLY A 51 44.68 -7.27 -2.24
N ALA A 52 44.18 -6.42 -3.13
CA ALA A 52 42.75 -6.12 -3.35
C ALA A 52 42.08 -7.16 -4.30
N PRO A 53 40.77 -7.08 -4.65
CA PRO A 53 39.72 -6.15 -4.19
C PRO A 53 38.40 -6.82 -3.71
N GLY A 54 37.59 -6.09 -2.94
CA GLY A 54 36.19 -6.43 -2.69
C GLY A 54 35.24 -5.45 -3.39
N PHE A 55 34.46 -5.92 -4.36
CA PHE A 55 33.37 -5.12 -4.96
C PHE A 55 32.06 -5.36 -4.17
N ALA A 56 31.50 -4.29 -3.60
CA ALA A 56 30.19 -4.32 -2.95
C ALA A 56 29.04 -4.27 -3.99
N GLY A 57 27.88 -4.79 -3.62
CA GLY A 57 26.72 -4.92 -4.50
C GLY A 57 26.08 -3.58 -4.89
N ALA A 58 25.39 -3.58 -6.03
CA ALA A 58 24.73 -2.39 -6.57
C ALA A 58 23.52 -1.95 -5.72
N ALA A 59 23.54 -0.70 -5.26
CA ALA A 59 22.34 0.00 -4.80
C ALA A 59 21.48 0.45 -6.01
N ALA A 60 20.17 0.59 -5.81
CA ALA A 60 19.25 0.99 -6.87
C ALA A 60 19.47 2.45 -7.31
N VAL A 61 19.87 2.67 -8.57
CA VAL A 61 20.08 4.01 -9.14
C VAL A 61 18.75 4.63 -9.56
N GLY A 62 18.06 5.26 -8.61
CA GLY A 62 16.91 6.13 -8.85
C GLY A 62 17.33 7.50 -9.39
N GLY A 63 17.85 7.54 -10.61
CA GLY A 63 18.36 8.77 -11.25
C GLY A 63 17.26 9.72 -11.72
N ALA A 64 16.70 10.53 -10.82
CA ALA A 64 15.78 11.61 -11.18
C ALA A 64 16.56 12.91 -11.50
N VAL A 65 16.30 13.50 -12.68
CA VAL A 65 16.94 14.76 -13.11
C VAL A 65 16.35 15.94 -12.35
N ALA A 66 17.20 16.69 -11.63
CA ALA A 66 16.84 17.98 -11.05
C ALA A 66 17.09 19.12 -12.06
N PRO A 67 16.18 20.11 -12.20
CA PRO A 67 16.39 21.26 -13.07
C PRO A 67 17.23 22.35 -12.37
N GLY A 68 18.30 22.80 -13.01
CA GLY A 68 19.11 23.93 -12.55
C GLY A 68 19.65 24.73 -13.74
N ALA A 69 19.22 25.99 -13.88
CA ALA A 69 19.68 26.89 -14.93
C ALA A 69 20.69 27.91 -14.35
N PRO A 70 21.87 28.11 -14.96
CA PRO A 70 22.72 29.27 -14.69
C PRO A 70 22.18 30.53 -15.39
N GLY A 71 22.57 31.70 -14.88
CA GLY A 71 22.01 33.00 -15.26
C GLY A 71 22.62 33.70 -16.49
N PHE A 72 22.07 34.87 -16.79
CA PHE A 72 22.44 35.77 -17.91
C PHE A 72 23.81 36.43 -17.76
N ALA A 73 24.49 36.70 -18.91
CA ALA A 73 25.14 38.00 -19.17
C ALA A 73 25.48 38.20 -20.67
N GLY A 74 24.93 39.26 -21.29
CA GLY A 74 25.39 39.83 -22.58
C GLY A 74 25.02 39.06 -23.87
N ALA A 75 24.84 39.71 -25.02
CA ALA A 75 24.65 41.15 -25.27
C ALA A 75 23.92 41.40 -26.62
N THR A 76 23.17 42.51 -26.68
CA THR A 76 22.84 43.33 -27.87
C THR A 76 22.81 42.70 -29.27
N LEU A 77 21.63 42.68 -29.91
CA LEU A 77 21.25 43.64 -30.97
C LEU A 77 19.77 43.44 -31.40
N ALA A 78 19.25 44.33 -32.25
CA ALA A 78 17.85 44.39 -32.65
C ALA A 78 17.65 44.53 -34.18
N SER A 79 16.39 44.43 -34.61
CA SER A 79 15.85 44.73 -35.97
C SER A 79 16.15 43.73 -37.09
N GLY A 80 15.36 43.77 -38.18
CA GLY A 80 15.84 43.37 -39.51
C GLY A 80 15.04 42.33 -40.30
N SER A 81 13.81 42.67 -40.67
CA SER A 81 13.00 42.09 -41.77
C SER A 81 13.70 41.59 -43.06
N ALA A 82 12.98 40.71 -43.78
CA ALA A 82 12.88 40.57 -45.25
C ALA A 82 13.51 39.34 -45.97
N ALA A 83 12.89 38.97 -47.08
CA ALA A 83 12.94 37.69 -47.79
C ALA A 83 13.91 37.60 -48.99
N ALA A 84 14.31 36.37 -49.33
CA ALA A 84 14.59 35.82 -50.68
C ALA A 84 14.70 34.27 -50.55
N GLN A 85 14.19 33.34 -51.39
CA GLN A 85 13.82 33.26 -52.83
C GLN A 85 14.93 32.66 -53.74
N ALA A 86 14.72 31.42 -54.23
CA ALA A 86 15.30 30.80 -55.45
C ALA A 86 14.92 29.29 -55.53
N PRO A 87 14.95 28.62 -56.72
CA PRO A 87 14.49 29.05 -58.04
C PRO A 87 13.60 27.99 -58.76
N GLU A 88 13.06 28.31 -59.95
CA GLU A 88 12.25 27.40 -60.79
C GLU A 88 12.99 26.89 -62.05
N GLY A 89 12.38 25.93 -62.77
CA GLY A 89 12.70 25.57 -64.17
C GLY A 89 11.49 24.96 -64.91
N ALA A 90 11.21 25.42 -66.15
CA ALA A 90 10.08 24.99 -67.01
C ALA A 90 10.49 23.83 -67.98
N GLY A 91 9.65 23.17 -68.79
CA GLY A 91 8.21 23.25 -69.18
C GLY A 91 7.94 22.20 -70.32
N SER A 92 6.84 22.09 -71.08
CA SER A 92 5.47 22.67 -71.11
C SER A 92 4.59 21.86 -72.13
N LEU A 93 3.51 22.43 -72.72
CA LEU A 93 2.60 21.88 -73.78
C LEU A 93 1.59 20.78 -73.30
N ARG A 94 0.25 20.87 -73.51
CA ARG A 94 -0.65 20.96 -74.71
C ARG A 94 -0.82 19.60 -75.44
N GLU A 95 -2.01 19.15 -75.90
CA GLU A 95 -3.31 19.83 -76.12
C GLU A 95 -4.56 18.90 -76.28
N LEU A 96 -5.76 19.46 -76.01
CA LEU A 96 -7.11 19.25 -76.60
C LEU A 96 -7.90 17.89 -76.62
N LEU A 97 -9.21 18.04 -76.91
CA LEU A 97 -10.33 17.07 -76.91
C LEU A 97 -10.90 16.85 -78.33
N PRO A 98 -11.86 15.92 -78.53
CA PRO A 98 -13.23 16.38 -78.85
C PRO A 98 -14.35 15.61 -78.09
N ALA A 99 -15.63 15.95 -78.34
CA ALA A 99 -16.79 15.51 -77.54
C ALA A 99 -18.09 15.23 -78.33
N ALA A 100 -18.97 14.39 -77.75
CA ALA A 100 -20.41 14.25 -78.03
C ALA A 100 -21.06 13.59 -76.78
N ALA A 101 -22.09 14.11 -76.10
CA ALA A 101 -23.46 14.45 -76.51
C ALA A 101 -24.42 13.23 -76.53
N GLY A 102 -25.31 13.15 -75.54
CA GLY A 102 -26.37 12.13 -75.38
C GLY A 102 -27.26 12.43 -74.16
N SER A 103 -28.57 12.18 -74.24
CA SER A 103 -29.56 12.85 -73.39
C SER A 103 -30.48 11.94 -72.54
N SER A 104 -30.71 12.37 -71.29
CA SER A 104 -31.94 12.20 -70.49
C SER A 104 -32.63 10.83 -70.37
N SER A 105 -32.65 10.27 -69.16
CA SER A 105 -33.88 10.04 -68.36
C SER A 105 -33.59 9.33 -67.03
N GLY A 106 -34.54 9.38 -66.08
CA GLY A 106 -34.52 8.55 -64.86
C GLY A 106 -34.07 9.25 -63.56
N VAL A 107 -34.98 9.97 -62.90
CA VAL A 107 -34.75 10.44 -61.51
C VAL A 107 -34.96 9.27 -60.54
N ALA A 108 -33.90 8.56 -60.22
CA ALA A 108 -33.85 7.72 -59.02
C ALA A 108 -33.33 8.56 -57.85
N ARG A 109 -34.19 8.81 -56.85
CA ARG A 109 -33.77 9.43 -55.58
C ARG A 109 -32.76 8.49 -54.91
N PRO A 110 -31.54 8.93 -54.55
CA PRO A 110 -30.68 8.13 -53.70
C PRO A 110 -31.43 7.83 -52.40
N SER A 111 -31.48 6.56 -52.02
CA SER A 111 -31.85 6.21 -50.65
C SER A 111 -30.88 6.91 -49.70
N ARG A 112 -31.39 7.44 -48.57
CA ARG A 112 -30.51 7.97 -47.53
C ARG A 112 -29.63 6.83 -47.06
N GLY A 113 -28.35 6.85 -47.41
CA GLY A 113 -27.38 5.89 -46.90
C GLY A 113 -27.41 5.91 -45.38
N GLY A 114 -27.75 4.77 -44.78
CA GLY A 114 -27.62 4.60 -43.34
C GLY A 114 -26.16 4.82 -42.95
N GLN A 115 -25.93 5.52 -41.83
CA GLN A 115 -24.62 5.49 -41.19
C GLN A 115 -24.22 4.02 -40.99
N PRO A 116 -22.98 3.60 -41.33
CA PRO A 116 -22.55 2.23 -41.09
C PRO A 116 -22.71 1.93 -39.60
N THR A 117 -23.46 0.86 -39.29
CA THR A 117 -23.87 0.51 -37.94
C THR A 117 -22.65 0.20 -37.07
N ALA A 118 -22.30 1.16 -36.21
CA ALA A 118 -21.02 1.17 -35.49
C ALA A 118 -20.80 -0.12 -34.67
N VAL A 119 -19.58 -0.65 -34.74
CA VAL A 119 -19.19 -1.85 -33.98
C VAL A 119 -19.38 -1.59 -32.48
N PRO A 120 -20.05 -2.49 -31.74
CA PRO A 120 -20.38 -2.24 -30.34
C PRO A 120 -19.16 -1.99 -29.43
N GLN A 121 -19.31 -1.04 -28.51
CA GLN A 121 -18.28 -0.59 -27.58
C GLN A 121 -18.15 -1.53 -26.38
N VAL A 122 -17.66 -2.74 -26.64
CA VAL A 122 -17.39 -3.77 -25.63
C VAL A 122 -15.90 -4.11 -25.55
N LEU A 123 -15.52 -4.80 -24.48
CA LEU A 123 -14.16 -5.22 -24.17
C LEU A 123 -14.16 -6.59 -23.44
N PRO A 124 -13.47 -7.63 -23.94
CA PRO A 124 -12.72 -7.66 -25.20
C PRO A 124 -13.59 -7.37 -26.42
N ALA A 125 -13.00 -6.67 -27.40
CA ALA A 125 -13.71 -6.16 -28.55
C ALA A 125 -14.06 -7.26 -29.56
N LEU A 126 -15.24 -7.15 -30.18
CA LEU A 126 -15.82 -8.15 -31.07
C LEU A 126 -15.17 -8.08 -32.46
N ALA A 127 -14.13 -8.87 -32.68
CA ALA A 127 -13.57 -9.10 -34.01
C ALA A 127 -14.65 -9.73 -34.93
N GLY A 128 -14.86 -9.13 -36.10
CA GLY A 128 -15.80 -9.67 -37.10
C GLY A 128 -17.29 -9.50 -36.76
N TRP A 129 -17.70 -8.46 -36.03
CA TRP A 129 -19.12 -8.13 -35.86
C TRP A 129 -19.82 -7.86 -37.20
N GLN A 130 -20.74 -8.73 -37.57
CA GLN A 130 -21.60 -8.66 -38.75
C GLN A 130 -22.87 -7.89 -38.39
N ALA A 131 -22.89 -6.58 -38.59
CA ALA A 131 -24.05 -5.75 -38.24
C ALA A 131 -25.28 -6.06 -39.14
N ALA A 132 -26.48 -5.88 -38.59
CA ALA A 132 -27.75 -6.07 -39.28
C ALA A 132 -28.76 -4.97 -38.93
N ASP A 133 -29.86 -4.88 -39.68
CA ASP A 133 -30.90 -3.88 -39.45
C ASP A 133 -31.70 -4.10 -38.16
N GLY A 134 -31.90 -3.03 -37.42
CA GLY A 134 -32.72 -2.99 -36.21
C GLY A 134 -31.92 -3.07 -34.90
N GLN A 135 -32.64 -3.34 -33.81
CA GLN A 135 -32.11 -3.29 -32.45
C GLN A 135 -32.95 -4.14 -31.49
N PHE A 136 -32.32 -4.62 -30.42
CA PHE A 136 -32.96 -5.23 -29.27
C PHE A 136 -33.13 -4.21 -28.13
N GLU A 137 -34.22 -4.31 -27.38
CA GLU A 137 -34.49 -3.47 -26.20
C GLU A 137 -35.01 -4.36 -25.05
N LEU A 138 -34.35 -4.30 -23.88
CA LEU A 138 -34.65 -5.19 -22.76
C LEU A 138 -35.79 -4.62 -21.89
N GLY A 139 -37.03 -4.95 -22.23
CA GLY A 139 -38.24 -4.42 -21.62
C GLY A 139 -38.72 -5.13 -20.34
N ARG A 140 -39.84 -4.64 -19.78
CA ARG A 140 -40.46 -5.15 -18.53
C ARG A 140 -41.01 -6.58 -18.61
N HIS A 141 -41.27 -7.08 -19.80
CA HIS A 141 -41.84 -8.41 -20.05
C HIS A 141 -40.85 -9.41 -20.69
N SER A 142 -39.58 -9.01 -20.77
CA SER A 142 -38.46 -9.84 -21.22
C SER A 142 -38.15 -10.98 -20.25
N ARG A 143 -37.64 -12.09 -20.77
CA ARG A 143 -37.31 -13.31 -20.03
C ARG A 143 -35.91 -13.78 -20.42
N VAL A 144 -35.31 -14.62 -19.58
CA VAL A 144 -34.14 -15.42 -19.97
C VAL A 144 -34.62 -16.83 -20.28
N VAL A 145 -34.51 -17.24 -21.54
CA VAL A 145 -34.93 -18.57 -22.02
C VAL A 145 -33.72 -19.49 -21.98
N ALA A 146 -33.74 -20.45 -21.06
CA ALA A 146 -32.63 -21.33 -20.73
C ALA A 146 -33.15 -22.77 -20.62
N ASN A 147 -32.99 -23.54 -21.69
CA ASN A 147 -33.31 -24.97 -21.69
C ASN A 147 -32.13 -25.77 -21.10
N SER A 148 -30.92 -25.45 -21.53
CA SER A 148 -29.63 -25.70 -20.86
C SER A 148 -29.16 -24.45 -20.08
N ALA A 149 -27.92 -24.41 -19.60
CA ALA A 149 -27.25 -23.22 -19.03
C ALA A 149 -28.09 -22.44 -17.98
N ARG A 150 -28.66 -23.16 -17.00
CA ARG A 150 -29.59 -22.58 -16.02
C ARG A 150 -28.89 -21.86 -14.85
N ALA A 151 -27.65 -22.20 -14.52
CA ALA A 151 -26.89 -21.52 -13.45
C ALA A 151 -26.28 -20.19 -13.97
N GLU A 152 -25.97 -20.19 -15.26
CA GLU A 152 -25.43 -19.11 -16.08
C GLU A 152 -26.55 -18.09 -16.32
N ALA A 153 -27.76 -18.58 -16.63
CA ALA A 153 -28.98 -17.78 -16.63
C ALA A 153 -29.26 -17.12 -15.27
N ALA A 154 -29.15 -17.86 -14.16
CA ALA A 154 -29.37 -17.31 -12.82
C ALA A 154 -28.31 -16.24 -12.46
N THR A 155 -27.04 -16.50 -12.77
CA THR A 155 -25.93 -15.56 -12.54
C THR A 155 -26.07 -14.31 -13.41
N PHE A 156 -26.46 -14.44 -14.67
CA PHE A 156 -26.76 -13.31 -15.54
C PHE A 156 -27.93 -12.46 -15.02
N VAL A 157 -29.00 -13.07 -14.51
CA VAL A 157 -30.13 -12.33 -13.91
C VAL A 157 -29.71 -11.56 -12.64
N GLU A 158 -28.84 -12.15 -11.81
CA GLU A 158 -28.22 -11.45 -10.67
C GLU A 158 -27.39 -10.25 -11.14
N ASP A 159 -26.51 -10.46 -12.14
CA ASP A 159 -25.63 -9.42 -12.68
C ASP A 159 -26.37 -8.30 -13.43
N VAL A 160 -27.53 -8.56 -14.06
CA VAL A 160 -28.38 -7.51 -14.66
C VAL A 160 -29.07 -6.65 -13.59
N GLY A 161 -29.19 -7.14 -12.34
CA GLY A 161 -29.75 -6.38 -11.22
C GLY A 161 -31.24 -6.04 -11.34
N ARG A 162 -31.98 -6.70 -12.24
CA ARG A 162 -33.43 -6.50 -12.45
C ARG A 162 -34.18 -7.84 -12.48
N ARG A 163 -35.46 -7.84 -12.10
CA ARG A 163 -36.31 -9.04 -12.15
C ARG A 163 -36.55 -9.50 -13.58
N LEU A 164 -35.79 -10.48 -14.04
CA LEU A 164 -35.99 -11.23 -15.27
C LEU A 164 -36.27 -12.71 -14.92
N PRO A 165 -37.41 -13.29 -15.32
CA PRO A 165 -37.69 -14.70 -15.05
C PRO A 165 -36.85 -15.60 -15.98
N VAL A 166 -36.20 -16.61 -15.39
CA VAL A 166 -35.57 -17.71 -16.13
C VAL A 166 -36.65 -18.75 -16.47
N VAL A 167 -36.82 -19.09 -17.75
CA VAL A 167 -37.89 -19.97 -18.25
C VAL A 167 -37.35 -21.01 -19.24
N GLY A 168 -38.07 -22.12 -19.40
CA GLY A 168 -37.85 -23.05 -20.52
C GLY A 168 -38.79 -22.79 -21.70
N GLY A 169 -38.64 -23.60 -22.76
CA GLY A 169 -39.51 -23.61 -23.93
C GLY A 169 -39.02 -22.70 -25.07
N LYS A 170 -39.96 -22.14 -25.83
CA LYS A 170 -39.70 -21.28 -26.99
C LYS A 170 -39.51 -19.81 -26.58
N ALA A 171 -38.57 -19.15 -27.26
CA ALA A 171 -38.35 -17.71 -27.16
C ALA A 171 -39.36 -16.92 -28.01
N LYS A 172 -39.58 -15.66 -27.64
CA LYS A 172 -40.36 -14.64 -28.35
C LYS A 172 -39.59 -13.33 -28.39
N ALA A 173 -40.04 -12.37 -29.21
CA ALA A 173 -39.44 -11.04 -29.25
C ALA A 173 -39.34 -10.41 -27.85
N GLY A 174 -38.18 -9.81 -27.56
CA GLY A 174 -37.82 -9.25 -26.25
C GLY A 174 -37.16 -10.24 -25.27
N ASP A 175 -37.08 -11.54 -25.58
CA ASP A 175 -36.33 -12.50 -24.75
C ASP A 175 -34.82 -12.49 -25.03
N ILE A 176 -34.05 -12.91 -24.03
CA ILE A 176 -32.64 -13.31 -24.16
C ILE A 176 -32.59 -14.85 -24.06
N VAL A 177 -31.90 -15.52 -24.98
CA VAL A 177 -31.80 -16.98 -25.08
C VAL A 177 -30.38 -17.43 -24.76
N LEU A 178 -30.24 -18.41 -23.88
CA LEU A 178 -28.96 -19.03 -23.51
C LEU A 178 -29.01 -20.53 -23.84
N ALA A 179 -28.07 -20.99 -24.66
CA ALA A 179 -28.04 -22.37 -25.18
C ALA A 179 -26.64 -22.97 -25.15
N VAL A 180 -26.55 -24.24 -24.75
CA VAL A 180 -25.37 -25.09 -24.89
C VAL A 180 -25.64 -26.07 -26.01
N ASP A 181 -24.77 -26.09 -27.01
CA ASP A 181 -24.79 -27.04 -28.11
C ASP A 181 -23.38 -27.68 -28.24
N PRO A 182 -23.19 -28.89 -27.71
CA PRO A 182 -21.90 -29.58 -27.73
C PRO A 182 -21.34 -29.85 -29.14
N GLN A 183 -22.18 -29.78 -30.19
CA GLN A 183 -21.75 -29.99 -31.58
C GLN A 183 -20.97 -28.80 -32.15
N ARG A 184 -21.03 -27.61 -31.50
CA ARG A 184 -20.33 -26.38 -31.88
C ARG A 184 -18.83 -26.44 -31.54
N SER A 185 -18.15 -27.42 -32.13
CA SER A 185 -16.75 -27.75 -31.85
C SER A 185 -15.78 -26.59 -32.11
N GLU A 186 -16.11 -25.72 -33.06
CA GLU A 186 -15.34 -24.53 -33.46
C GLU A 186 -15.35 -23.41 -32.40
N LEU A 187 -16.27 -23.44 -31.45
CA LEU A 187 -16.32 -22.48 -30.33
C LEU A 187 -15.35 -22.85 -29.19
N GLY A 188 -14.65 -23.98 -29.29
CA GLY A 188 -13.66 -24.40 -28.29
C GLY A 188 -14.28 -24.66 -26.90
N ALA A 189 -13.55 -24.32 -25.84
CA ALA A 189 -14.00 -24.50 -24.45
C ALA A 189 -14.71 -23.27 -23.85
N GLU A 190 -14.52 -22.09 -24.44
CA GLU A 190 -14.89 -20.79 -23.85
C GLU A 190 -15.46 -19.78 -24.86
N GLY A 191 -15.46 -20.09 -26.16
CA GLY A 191 -16.03 -19.22 -27.18
C GLY A 191 -17.54 -19.35 -27.28
N TYR A 192 -18.17 -18.37 -27.94
CA TYR A 192 -19.62 -18.31 -28.12
C TYR A 192 -20.01 -17.66 -29.45
N GLU A 193 -21.19 -18.02 -29.95
CA GLU A 193 -21.90 -17.24 -30.95
C GLU A 193 -22.92 -16.33 -30.27
N LEU A 194 -22.92 -15.05 -30.64
CA LEU A 194 -23.91 -14.06 -30.24
C LEU A 194 -24.65 -13.56 -31.47
N THR A 195 -25.97 -13.69 -31.47
CA THR A 195 -26.87 -13.08 -32.47
C THR A 195 -27.84 -12.14 -31.78
N VAL A 196 -28.00 -10.92 -32.31
CA VAL A 196 -28.92 -9.89 -31.83
C VAL A 196 -29.89 -9.51 -32.95
N GLY A 197 -31.18 -9.47 -32.61
CA GLY A 197 -32.26 -9.00 -33.47
C GLY A 197 -33.49 -8.70 -32.61
N LYS A 198 -34.64 -9.28 -32.94
CA LYS A 198 -35.84 -9.23 -32.06
C LYS A 198 -35.66 -9.99 -30.74
N THR A 199 -34.63 -10.83 -30.65
CA THR A 199 -34.13 -11.51 -29.44
C THR A 199 -32.61 -11.34 -29.38
N ILE A 200 -32.03 -11.50 -28.20
CA ILE A 200 -30.60 -11.84 -28.08
C ILE A 200 -30.51 -13.37 -27.95
N ALA A 201 -29.58 -14.01 -28.65
CA ALA A 201 -29.26 -15.42 -28.50
C ALA A 201 -27.76 -15.61 -28.31
N ILE A 202 -27.39 -16.36 -27.28
CA ILE A 202 -26.03 -16.84 -27.03
C ILE A 202 -26.05 -18.37 -27.14
N THR A 203 -25.22 -18.91 -28.03
CA THR A 203 -24.99 -20.35 -28.18
C THR A 203 -23.50 -20.65 -27.99
N ALA A 204 -23.16 -21.62 -27.16
CA ALA A 204 -21.77 -22.05 -26.96
C ALA A 204 -21.66 -23.58 -26.80
N LYS A 205 -20.44 -24.11 -26.92
CA LYS A 205 -20.16 -25.54 -26.69
C LYS A 205 -20.28 -25.94 -25.21
N THR A 206 -20.08 -24.99 -24.30
CA THR A 206 -19.97 -25.19 -22.85
C THR A 206 -20.73 -24.09 -22.10
N ASP A 207 -21.06 -24.33 -20.83
CA ASP A 207 -21.61 -23.31 -19.95
C ASP A 207 -20.67 -22.10 -19.75
N ALA A 208 -19.34 -22.32 -19.78
CA ALA A 208 -18.34 -21.25 -19.71
C ALA A 208 -18.41 -20.29 -20.92
N GLY A 209 -18.59 -20.83 -22.13
CA GLY A 209 -18.82 -20.00 -23.32
C GLY A 209 -20.15 -19.24 -23.25
N VAL A 210 -21.23 -19.88 -22.77
CA VAL A 210 -22.50 -19.18 -22.52
C VAL A 210 -22.28 -18.03 -21.54
N PHE A 211 -21.59 -18.28 -20.43
CA PHE A 211 -21.26 -17.26 -19.44
C PHE A 211 -20.46 -16.09 -20.04
N TYR A 212 -19.41 -16.33 -20.84
CA TYR A 212 -18.67 -15.24 -21.49
C TYR A 212 -19.51 -14.46 -22.51
N GLY A 213 -20.43 -15.12 -23.21
CA GLY A 213 -21.46 -14.44 -24.01
C GLY A 213 -22.35 -13.52 -23.16
N THR A 214 -22.74 -13.94 -21.95
CA THR A 214 -23.49 -13.05 -21.03
C THR A 214 -22.68 -11.84 -20.58
N ARG A 215 -21.35 -11.93 -20.49
CA ARG A 215 -20.49 -10.78 -20.14
C ARG A 215 -20.56 -9.69 -21.20
N THR A 216 -20.46 -10.08 -22.48
CA THR A 216 -20.66 -9.17 -23.62
C THR A 216 -22.06 -8.55 -23.60
N VAL A 217 -23.10 -9.35 -23.35
CA VAL A 217 -24.48 -8.83 -23.28
C VAL A 217 -24.69 -7.88 -22.08
N LEU A 218 -24.07 -8.11 -20.92
CA LEU A 218 -24.08 -7.16 -19.80
C LEU A 218 -23.45 -5.82 -20.18
N GLN A 219 -22.36 -5.83 -20.94
CA GLN A 219 -21.73 -4.60 -21.44
C GLN A 219 -22.66 -3.86 -22.41
N LEU A 220 -23.15 -4.56 -23.45
CA LEU A 220 -24.08 -4.02 -24.45
C LEU A 220 -25.33 -3.38 -23.83
N LEU A 221 -25.90 -4.00 -22.80
CA LEU A 221 -27.10 -3.52 -22.12
C LEU A 221 -26.90 -2.21 -21.33
N LYS A 222 -25.66 -1.80 -21.04
CA LYS A 222 -25.38 -0.47 -20.44
C LYS A 222 -25.73 0.69 -21.38
N HIS A 223 -25.82 0.44 -22.68
CA HIS A 223 -26.19 1.44 -23.69
C HIS A 223 -27.70 1.43 -24.00
N GLY A 224 -28.48 0.64 -23.25
CA GLY A 224 -29.95 0.55 -23.36
C GLY A 224 -30.41 -0.28 -24.56
N LYS A 225 -30.22 0.24 -25.77
CA LYS A 225 -30.57 -0.41 -27.03
C LYS A 225 -29.34 -1.09 -27.63
N VAL A 226 -29.48 -2.38 -27.94
CA VAL A 226 -28.38 -3.19 -28.50
C VAL A 226 -28.58 -3.30 -30.02
N PRO A 227 -27.62 -2.90 -30.86
CA PRO A 227 -27.77 -2.99 -32.31
C PRO A 227 -27.89 -4.45 -32.77
N ALA A 228 -28.66 -4.68 -33.83
CA ALA A 228 -28.77 -6.01 -34.43
C ALA A 228 -27.48 -6.41 -35.17
N GLY A 229 -27.21 -7.71 -35.24
CA GLY A 229 -26.01 -8.27 -35.84
C GLY A 229 -25.59 -9.61 -35.23
N ARG A 230 -24.44 -10.11 -35.65
CA ARG A 230 -23.92 -11.44 -35.29
C ARG A 230 -22.41 -11.42 -35.12
N VAL A 231 -21.89 -12.25 -34.21
CA VAL A 231 -20.45 -12.53 -34.07
C VAL A 231 -20.24 -13.96 -33.54
N VAL A 232 -19.11 -14.56 -33.92
CA VAL A 232 -18.51 -15.71 -33.25
C VAL A 232 -17.24 -15.19 -32.56
N ASP A 233 -17.19 -15.31 -31.24
CA ASP A 233 -16.15 -14.71 -30.40
C ASP A 233 -15.48 -15.78 -29.55
N VAL A 234 -14.17 -15.97 -29.72
CA VAL A 234 -13.38 -17.09 -29.19
C VAL A 234 -12.03 -16.55 -28.71
N PRO A 235 -11.54 -16.93 -27.51
CA PRO A 235 -10.28 -16.42 -27.00
C PRO A 235 -9.06 -16.94 -27.78
N ALA A 236 -8.12 -16.05 -28.07
CA ALA A 236 -6.83 -16.37 -28.69
C ALA A 236 -5.87 -17.17 -27.77
N TYR A 237 -6.02 -17.04 -26.44
CA TYR A 237 -5.19 -17.71 -25.44
C TYR A 237 -6.04 -18.37 -24.34
N ALA A 238 -5.60 -19.52 -23.85
CA ALA A 238 -6.34 -20.36 -22.90
C ALA A 238 -6.23 -19.89 -21.45
N GLU A 239 -5.14 -19.22 -21.06
CA GLU A 239 -4.91 -18.72 -19.69
C GLU A 239 -4.81 -17.21 -19.68
N ARG A 240 -5.78 -16.55 -19.04
CA ARG A 240 -5.99 -15.10 -19.11
C ARG A 240 -6.11 -14.57 -17.69
N GLY A 241 -4.99 -14.13 -17.14
CA GLY A 241 -4.79 -14.10 -15.70
C GLY A 241 -4.75 -12.73 -15.04
N VAL A 242 -5.04 -12.74 -13.74
CA VAL A 242 -4.52 -11.78 -12.78
C VAL A 242 -3.88 -12.55 -11.62
N GLY A 243 -2.77 -12.05 -11.10
CA GLY A 243 -2.06 -12.60 -9.96
C GLY A 243 -2.05 -11.65 -8.78
N VAL A 244 -2.24 -12.17 -7.56
CA VAL A 244 -2.25 -11.39 -6.31
C VAL A 244 -1.42 -12.11 -5.24
N CYS A 245 -0.26 -11.56 -4.90
CA CYS A 245 0.51 -12.03 -3.75
C CYS A 245 -0.08 -11.38 -2.49
N ALA A 246 -0.87 -12.16 -1.74
CA ALA A 246 -1.25 -11.86 -0.36
C ALA A 246 -0.36 -12.65 0.61
N CYS A 247 0.93 -12.55 0.31
CA CYS A 247 2.09 -13.09 1.01
C CYS A 247 2.50 -12.10 2.12
N LEU A 248 2.76 -12.62 3.32
CA LEU A 248 2.99 -11.89 4.59
C LEU A 248 1.84 -10.97 5.03
N ILE A 249 1.40 -10.02 4.20
CA ILE A 249 0.25 -9.15 4.46
C ILE A 249 -1.09 -9.86 4.16
N ASN A 250 -2.20 -9.25 4.61
CA ASN A 250 -3.55 -9.70 4.26
C ASN A 250 -4.21 -8.74 3.24
N VAL A 251 -5.05 -9.28 2.36
CA VAL A 251 -5.91 -8.55 1.40
C VAL A 251 -7.35 -9.00 1.65
N SER A 252 -8.30 -8.07 1.73
CA SER A 252 -9.65 -8.44 2.17
C SER A 252 -10.38 -9.37 1.21
N THR A 253 -11.17 -10.33 1.73
CA THR A 253 -11.96 -11.22 0.87
C THR A 253 -12.92 -10.43 0.00
N ALA A 254 -13.52 -9.36 0.54
CA ALA A 254 -14.38 -8.44 -0.19
C ALA A 254 -13.66 -7.73 -1.36
N TRP A 255 -12.32 -7.59 -1.32
CA TRP A 255 -11.53 -7.11 -2.44
C TRP A 255 -11.34 -8.20 -3.49
N PHE A 256 -10.98 -9.43 -3.08
CA PHE A 256 -10.91 -10.58 -4.00
C PHE A 256 -12.26 -10.87 -4.69
N GLU A 257 -13.37 -10.73 -3.98
CA GLU A 257 -14.72 -10.90 -4.51
C GLU A 257 -15.03 -9.89 -5.64
N ARG A 258 -14.51 -8.66 -5.53
CA ARG A 258 -14.62 -7.64 -6.59
C ARG A 258 -13.66 -7.91 -7.74
N LEU A 259 -12.43 -8.37 -7.45
CA LEU A 259 -11.47 -8.75 -8.48
C LEU A 259 -11.99 -9.89 -9.34
N VAL A 260 -12.48 -10.99 -8.75
CA VAL A 260 -13.06 -12.13 -9.48
C VAL A 260 -14.19 -11.67 -10.41
N LYS A 261 -15.10 -10.82 -9.93
CA LYS A 261 -16.21 -10.30 -10.75
C LYS A 261 -15.72 -9.39 -11.89
N ASP A 262 -14.76 -8.50 -11.65
CA ASP A 262 -14.22 -7.57 -12.67
C ASP A 262 -13.33 -8.28 -13.70
N ALA A 263 -12.56 -9.29 -13.27
CA ALA A 263 -11.79 -10.18 -14.13
C ALA A 263 -12.72 -10.99 -15.06
N ALA A 264 -13.71 -11.69 -14.50
CA ALA A 264 -14.67 -12.47 -15.27
C ALA A 264 -15.54 -11.62 -16.21
N TYR A 265 -15.88 -10.39 -15.81
CA TYR A 265 -16.57 -9.41 -16.67
C TYR A 265 -15.74 -8.96 -17.88
N LEU A 266 -14.41 -9.02 -17.76
CA LEU A 266 -13.43 -8.85 -18.85
C LEU A 266 -13.03 -10.18 -19.53
N LYS A 267 -13.68 -11.30 -19.19
CA LYS A 267 -13.37 -12.66 -19.69
C LYS A 267 -11.96 -13.19 -19.35
N LEU A 268 -11.30 -12.61 -18.34
CA LEU A 268 -10.14 -13.21 -17.68
C LEU A 268 -10.63 -14.42 -16.87
N ASN A 269 -9.89 -15.54 -16.94
CA ASN A 269 -10.31 -16.85 -16.46
C ASN A 269 -9.38 -17.49 -15.41
N GLN A 270 -8.31 -16.80 -15.00
CA GLN A 270 -7.34 -17.32 -14.03
C GLN A 270 -7.04 -16.28 -12.94
N LEU A 271 -7.00 -16.74 -11.69
CA LEU A 271 -6.58 -15.99 -10.51
C LEU A 271 -5.44 -16.73 -9.81
N TRP A 272 -4.20 -16.30 -10.01
CA TRP A 272 -3.05 -16.78 -9.24
C TRP A 272 -3.03 -16.09 -7.87
N VAL A 273 -2.83 -16.86 -6.80
CA VAL A 273 -2.75 -16.36 -5.42
C VAL A 273 -1.67 -17.07 -4.62
N GLU A 274 -0.57 -16.38 -4.36
CA GLU A 274 0.26 -16.70 -3.21
C GLU A 274 -0.42 -16.17 -1.94
N LEU A 275 -0.82 -17.08 -1.06
CA LEU A 275 -1.41 -16.74 0.23
C LEU A 275 -1.24 -17.85 1.26
N LYS A 276 -1.27 -17.49 2.54
CA LYS A 276 -1.27 -18.46 3.63
C LYS A 276 -2.71 -18.91 3.94
N VAL A 277 -3.04 -20.18 3.74
CA VAL A 277 -4.24 -20.76 4.37
C VAL A 277 -3.90 -21.16 5.81
N LYS A 278 -4.82 -20.91 6.75
CA LYS A 278 -4.66 -21.29 8.15
C LYS A 278 -4.50 -22.80 8.27
N SER A 279 -3.30 -23.23 8.66
CA SER A 279 -2.97 -24.64 8.79
C SER A 279 -3.43 -25.22 10.13
N ASP A 280 -3.98 -26.44 10.07
CA ASP A 280 -4.29 -27.26 11.23
C ASP A 280 -3.17 -28.30 11.49
N VAL A 281 -2.31 -28.57 10.49
CA VAL A 281 -1.17 -29.51 10.60
C VAL A 281 0.13 -28.83 11.04
N HIS A 282 0.33 -27.55 10.68
CA HIS A 282 1.46 -26.72 11.11
C HIS A 282 0.97 -25.45 11.83
N PRO A 283 0.42 -25.57 13.05
CA PRO A 283 -0.04 -24.43 13.85
C PRO A 283 1.08 -23.45 14.21
N GLU A 284 2.34 -23.89 14.23
CA GLU A 284 3.52 -23.04 14.45
C GLU A 284 3.75 -22.02 13.32
N SER A 285 3.22 -22.28 12.13
CA SER A 285 3.27 -21.39 10.97
C SER A 285 2.11 -20.39 10.93
N VAL A 286 1.18 -20.40 11.90
CA VAL A 286 -0.09 -19.62 11.87
C VAL A 286 0.09 -18.18 12.37
N GLU A 287 1.03 -17.47 11.75
CA GLU A 287 1.18 -16.02 11.88
C GLU A 287 0.28 -15.25 10.90
N TRP A 288 -0.11 -14.02 11.28
CA TRP A 288 -1.07 -13.17 10.55
C TRP A 288 -0.66 -12.91 9.08
N GLY A 289 -1.66 -12.54 8.27
CA GLY A 289 -1.65 -12.65 6.80
C GLY A 289 -2.62 -13.73 6.31
N TYR A 290 -2.88 -14.76 7.13
CA TYR A 290 -3.63 -15.95 6.74
C TYR A 290 -5.12 -15.76 6.43
N TYR A 291 -5.66 -16.75 5.72
CA TYR A 291 -7.08 -16.91 5.40
C TYR A 291 -7.60 -18.21 6.02
N THR A 292 -8.81 -18.17 6.62
CA THR A 292 -9.45 -19.37 7.15
C THR A 292 -10.02 -20.24 6.02
N LYS A 293 -10.08 -21.57 6.23
CA LYS A 293 -10.64 -22.52 5.24
C LYS A 293 -12.05 -22.12 4.74
N PRO A 294 -12.98 -21.61 5.58
CA PRO A 294 -14.28 -21.09 5.11
C PRO A 294 -14.20 -19.86 4.18
N GLN A 295 -13.21 -18.98 4.37
CA GLN A 295 -13.00 -17.82 3.47
C GLN A 295 -12.51 -18.27 2.10
N ILE A 296 -11.52 -19.18 2.05
CA ILE A 296 -11.04 -19.77 0.79
C ILE A 296 -12.16 -20.54 0.08
N ALA A 297 -12.93 -21.36 0.81
CA ALA A 297 -14.08 -22.05 0.25
C ALA A 297 -15.16 -21.10 -0.29
N ALA A 298 -15.31 -19.90 0.29
CA ALA A 298 -16.21 -18.87 -0.23
C ALA A 298 -15.67 -18.22 -1.52
N LEU A 299 -14.38 -17.88 -1.54
CA LEU A 299 -13.70 -17.35 -2.74
C LEU A 299 -13.74 -18.35 -3.90
N GLN A 300 -13.45 -19.62 -3.64
CA GLN A 300 -13.54 -20.71 -4.62
C GLN A 300 -14.96 -20.83 -5.19
N ARG A 301 -16.01 -20.84 -4.36
CA ARG A 301 -17.40 -20.90 -4.85
C ARG A 301 -17.78 -19.70 -5.72
N LEU A 302 -17.22 -18.51 -5.46
CA LEU A 302 -17.43 -17.34 -6.30
C LEU A 302 -16.65 -17.44 -7.62
N ALA A 303 -15.39 -17.87 -7.55
CA ALA A 303 -14.53 -18.06 -8.72
C ALA A 303 -15.14 -19.10 -9.68
N ASP A 304 -15.58 -20.25 -9.16
CA ASP A 304 -16.27 -21.29 -9.93
C ASP A 304 -17.56 -20.75 -10.59
N LYS A 305 -18.37 -19.96 -9.87
CA LYS A 305 -19.61 -19.33 -10.39
C LYS A 305 -19.34 -18.33 -11.52
N TYR A 306 -18.17 -17.69 -11.52
CA TYR A 306 -17.77 -16.70 -12.51
C TYR A 306 -16.72 -17.26 -13.51
N HIS A 307 -16.55 -18.59 -13.57
CA HIS A 307 -15.62 -19.30 -14.45
C HIS A 307 -14.15 -18.83 -14.36
N VAL A 308 -13.70 -18.51 -13.15
CA VAL A 308 -12.30 -18.17 -12.84
C VAL A 308 -11.64 -19.34 -12.11
N THR A 309 -10.55 -19.87 -12.68
CA THR A 309 -9.73 -20.91 -12.06
C THR A 309 -8.76 -20.28 -11.06
N ILE A 310 -8.82 -20.70 -9.79
CA ILE A 310 -7.83 -20.29 -8.79
C ILE A 310 -6.58 -21.16 -8.92
N VAL A 311 -5.41 -20.53 -8.98
CA VAL A 311 -4.08 -21.18 -8.93
C VAL A 311 -3.44 -20.80 -7.59
N PRO A 312 -3.49 -21.67 -6.56
CA PRO A 312 -2.87 -21.39 -5.28
C PRO A 312 -1.36 -21.58 -5.33
N GLU A 313 -0.64 -20.77 -4.56
CA GLU A 313 0.80 -20.89 -4.33
C GLU A 313 1.16 -20.95 -2.85
N VAL A 314 2.12 -21.82 -2.54
CA VAL A 314 3.05 -21.68 -1.42
C VAL A 314 4.45 -21.67 -2.02
N ASN A 315 5.14 -20.53 -1.92
CA ASN A 315 6.46 -20.36 -2.52
C ASN A 315 7.51 -21.20 -1.77
N SER A 316 8.32 -21.93 -2.53
CA SER A 316 9.32 -22.89 -2.05
C SER A 316 10.31 -23.26 -3.17
N PRO A 317 11.59 -23.53 -2.87
CA PRO A 317 12.24 -23.45 -1.57
C PRO A 317 12.76 -22.05 -1.20
N GLY A 318 12.69 -21.07 -2.12
CA GLY A 318 12.80 -19.64 -1.82
C GLY A 318 11.54 -19.09 -1.14
N HIS A 319 11.62 -17.86 -0.61
CA HIS A 319 10.54 -17.06 0.02
C HIS A 319 9.62 -17.75 1.04
N ILE A 320 9.97 -18.96 1.47
CA ILE A 320 9.25 -19.84 2.41
C ILE A 320 9.20 -19.30 3.86
N GLU A 321 9.81 -18.13 4.12
CA GLU A 321 9.88 -17.45 5.41
C GLU A 321 8.54 -17.43 6.18
N PRO A 322 7.37 -17.12 5.57
CA PRO A 322 6.10 -17.09 6.29
C PRO A 322 5.72 -18.43 6.94
N TRP A 323 6.29 -19.53 6.46
CA TRP A 323 5.98 -20.88 6.91
C TRP A 323 7.03 -21.43 7.87
N ILE A 324 8.33 -21.25 7.59
CA ILE A 324 9.43 -21.84 8.39
C ILE A 324 10.12 -20.89 9.37
N ARG A 325 9.66 -19.65 9.56
CA ARG A 325 10.22 -18.71 10.56
C ARG A 325 10.36 -19.34 11.96
N ASN A 326 9.35 -20.09 12.39
CA ASN A 326 9.31 -20.79 13.68
C ASN A 326 9.82 -22.25 13.60
N ARG A 327 10.51 -22.62 12.51
CA ARG A 327 11.05 -23.96 12.22
C ARG A 327 12.52 -23.89 11.76
N PRO A 328 13.46 -23.49 12.63
CA PRO A 328 14.89 -23.39 12.29
C PRO A 328 15.55 -24.74 11.99
N ASP A 329 14.91 -25.85 12.33
CA ASP A 329 15.27 -27.21 11.90
C ASP A 329 15.14 -27.38 10.38
N LEU A 330 14.12 -26.77 9.76
CA LEU A 330 13.84 -26.83 8.32
C LEU A 330 14.58 -25.75 7.51
N GLN A 331 15.19 -24.76 8.17
CA GLN A 331 15.93 -23.69 7.51
C GLN A 331 17.29 -24.19 7.02
N LEU A 332 17.65 -23.80 5.79
CA LEU A 332 18.96 -24.06 5.18
C LEU A 332 20.08 -23.43 6.02
N THR A 333 21.25 -24.07 6.07
CA THR A 333 22.41 -23.60 6.84
C THR A 333 23.52 -23.19 5.89
N ASP A 334 24.05 -21.96 6.02
CA ASP A 334 25.27 -21.60 5.29
C ASP A 334 26.54 -22.15 5.96
N ASN A 335 27.66 -22.01 5.26
CA ASN A 335 28.99 -22.43 5.67
C ASN A 335 29.56 -21.68 6.90
N THR A 336 28.87 -20.68 7.44
CA THR A 336 29.18 -20.08 8.77
C THR A 336 28.40 -20.72 9.91
N GLY A 337 27.45 -21.61 9.59
CA GLY A 337 26.51 -22.20 10.54
C GLY A 337 25.23 -21.39 10.74
N ALA A 338 25.06 -20.25 10.04
CA ALA A 338 23.90 -19.40 10.21
C ALA A 338 22.66 -19.97 9.47
N LYS A 339 21.50 -19.79 10.10
CA LYS A 339 20.20 -20.27 9.60
C LYS A 339 19.51 -19.25 8.71
N GLN A 340 19.07 -19.73 7.55
CA GLN A 340 18.52 -18.89 6.49
C GLN A 340 16.99 -18.97 6.50
N VAL A 341 16.37 -18.01 7.18
CA VAL A 341 14.93 -18.00 7.47
C VAL A 341 14.03 -18.08 6.22
N SER A 342 14.47 -17.53 5.09
CA SER A 342 13.75 -17.54 3.81
C SER A 342 14.08 -18.71 2.89
N ARG A 343 14.81 -19.74 3.38
CA ARG A 343 15.33 -20.85 2.56
C ARG A 343 15.03 -22.21 3.17
N LEU A 344 14.25 -23.02 2.47
CA LEU A 344 13.95 -24.39 2.86
C LEU A 344 15.16 -25.30 2.63
N ASP A 345 15.49 -26.16 3.60
CA ASP A 345 16.57 -27.13 3.49
C ASP A 345 16.14 -28.37 2.68
N ILE A 346 16.11 -28.24 1.36
CA ILE A 346 15.63 -29.27 0.41
C ILE A 346 16.40 -30.60 0.43
N THR A 347 17.54 -30.64 1.13
CA THR A 347 18.33 -31.87 1.35
C THR A 347 17.62 -32.83 2.31
N LYS A 348 16.76 -32.31 3.19
CA LYS A 348 16.08 -33.04 4.26
C LYS A 348 14.77 -33.69 3.81
N PRO A 349 14.49 -34.95 4.20
CA PRO A 349 13.16 -35.53 4.10
C PRO A 349 12.08 -34.68 4.79
N GLU A 350 12.35 -34.20 6.01
CA GLU A 350 11.40 -33.49 6.87
C GLU A 350 10.93 -32.16 6.24
N ALA A 351 11.81 -31.50 5.48
CA ALA A 351 11.50 -30.28 4.75
C ALA A 351 10.54 -30.53 3.56
N PHE A 352 10.68 -31.68 2.90
CA PHE A 352 9.76 -32.12 1.85
C PHE A 352 8.43 -32.61 2.44
N GLU A 353 8.45 -33.35 3.55
CA GLU A 353 7.24 -33.74 4.30
C GLU A 353 6.45 -32.53 4.79
N PHE A 354 7.12 -31.49 5.31
CA PHE A 354 6.51 -30.23 5.71
C PHE A 354 5.81 -29.51 4.54
N LEU A 355 6.49 -29.34 3.40
CA LEU A 355 5.87 -28.70 2.23
C LEU A 355 4.69 -29.55 1.71
N THR A 356 4.87 -30.86 1.61
CA THR A 356 3.85 -31.76 1.06
C THR A 356 2.63 -31.91 1.96
N SER A 357 2.76 -31.79 3.29
CA SER A 357 1.62 -31.75 4.22
C SER A 357 0.77 -30.48 4.01
N ILE A 358 1.42 -29.33 3.78
CA ILE A 358 0.78 -28.04 3.50
C ILE A 358 0.06 -28.11 2.15
N ILE A 359 0.69 -28.65 1.11
CA ILE A 359 0.06 -28.92 -0.20
C ILE A 359 -1.22 -29.77 0.01
N ASP A 360 -1.11 -30.87 0.74
CA ASP A 360 -2.20 -31.83 0.93
C ASP A 360 -3.31 -31.32 1.85
N GLU A 361 -3.05 -30.31 2.68
CA GLU A 361 -4.08 -29.55 3.38
C GLU A 361 -4.78 -28.55 2.45
N ASN A 362 -4.01 -27.79 1.67
CA ASN A 362 -4.55 -26.76 0.78
C ASN A 362 -5.42 -27.37 -0.33
N LEU A 363 -5.02 -28.50 -0.90
CA LEU A 363 -5.78 -29.24 -1.92
C LEU A 363 -7.10 -29.86 -1.41
N LYS A 364 -7.36 -29.87 -0.09
CA LYS A 364 -8.70 -30.18 0.47
C LYS A 364 -9.68 -29.00 0.38
N THR A 365 -9.17 -27.79 0.15
CA THR A 365 -9.95 -26.54 0.15
C THR A 365 -10.03 -25.89 -1.24
N PHE A 366 -8.93 -25.89 -2.00
CA PHE A 366 -8.89 -25.39 -3.37
C PHE A 366 -9.40 -26.43 -4.39
N ARG A 367 -10.29 -26.00 -5.28
CA ARG A 367 -10.80 -26.79 -6.42
C ARG A 367 -10.11 -26.29 -7.69
N THR A 368 -8.99 -26.92 -8.01
CA THR A 368 -8.09 -26.48 -9.08
C THR A 368 -7.42 -27.68 -9.77
N PRO A 369 -7.08 -27.58 -11.07
CA PRO A 369 -6.21 -28.54 -11.76
C PRO A 369 -4.72 -28.23 -11.57
N TYR A 370 -4.36 -27.13 -10.90
CA TYR A 370 -2.98 -26.67 -10.77
C TYR A 370 -2.47 -26.63 -9.32
N TRP A 371 -1.15 -26.68 -9.17
CA TRP A 371 -0.45 -26.19 -7.99
C TRP A 371 0.72 -25.32 -8.46
N HIS A 372 0.90 -24.12 -7.91
CA HIS A 372 2.13 -23.35 -8.11
C HIS A 372 3.00 -23.50 -6.87
N MET A 373 4.29 -23.80 -7.02
CA MET A 373 5.22 -23.91 -5.88
C MET A 373 6.19 -22.73 -5.76
N GLY A 374 6.06 -21.74 -6.63
CA GLY A 374 6.98 -20.61 -6.74
C GLY A 374 8.28 -21.05 -7.40
N ALA A 375 9.30 -21.30 -6.57
CA ALA A 375 10.66 -21.70 -6.94
C ALA A 375 11.49 -20.60 -7.63
N ASP A 376 11.10 -19.35 -7.46
CA ASP A 376 11.93 -18.17 -7.71
C ASP A 376 12.94 -17.94 -6.56
N GLU A 377 13.98 -17.15 -6.86
CA GLU A 377 14.78 -16.37 -5.91
C GLU A 377 15.42 -17.12 -4.71
N TYR A 378 15.49 -18.45 -4.74
CA TYR A 378 16.06 -19.29 -3.66
C TYR A 378 17.48 -18.85 -3.23
N MET A 379 18.28 -18.28 -4.14
CA MET A 379 19.62 -17.76 -3.86
C MET A 379 19.74 -16.22 -3.93
N LEU A 380 18.63 -15.47 -3.84
CA LEU A 380 18.64 -14.00 -3.83
C LEU A 380 19.56 -13.44 -2.72
N GLY A 381 20.51 -12.59 -3.09
CA GLY A 381 21.51 -12.03 -2.18
C GLY A 381 22.53 -13.05 -1.63
N SER A 382 22.58 -14.26 -2.19
CA SER A 382 23.48 -15.34 -1.78
C SER A 382 23.97 -16.11 -3.01
N ASP A 383 24.58 -17.28 -2.79
CA ASP A 383 25.07 -18.17 -3.84
C ASP A 383 25.09 -19.62 -3.36
N TYR A 384 25.08 -20.57 -4.30
CA TYR A 384 25.08 -22.00 -3.99
C TYR A 384 26.37 -22.51 -3.30
N ALA A 385 27.51 -21.82 -3.42
CA ALA A 385 28.78 -22.28 -2.85
C ALA A 385 28.84 -22.07 -1.32
N LYS A 386 28.02 -21.17 -0.77
CA LYS A 386 27.79 -21.04 0.67
C LYS A 386 27.04 -22.22 1.30
N TYR A 387 26.47 -23.13 0.51
CA TYR A 387 25.58 -24.21 0.99
C TYR A 387 26.10 -25.61 0.60
N PRO A 388 27.24 -26.08 1.16
CA PRO A 388 27.90 -27.31 0.74
C PRO A 388 27.01 -28.55 0.82
N GLN A 389 26.09 -28.59 1.79
CA GLN A 389 25.04 -29.62 1.92
C GLN A 389 24.21 -29.86 0.64
N LEU A 390 24.00 -28.83 -0.21
CA LEU A 390 23.30 -29.00 -1.50
C LEU A 390 24.16 -29.77 -2.52
N LEU A 391 25.48 -29.56 -2.52
CA LEU A 391 26.42 -30.28 -3.36
C LEU A 391 26.62 -31.73 -2.89
N GLU A 392 26.66 -31.93 -1.57
CA GLU A 392 26.74 -33.26 -0.94
C GLU A 392 25.50 -34.10 -1.28
N TYR A 393 24.29 -33.52 -1.12
CA TYR A 393 23.04 -34.15 -1.53
C TYR A 393 23.05 -34.52 -3.03
N ALA A 394 23.38 -33.55 -3.89
CA ALA A 394 23.41 -33.75 -5.33
C ALA A 394 24.37 -34.88 -5.73
N ARG A 395 25.59 -34.89 -5.18
CA ARG A 395 26.61 -35.92 -5.48
C ARG A 395 26.29 -37.30 -4.91
N ALA A 396 25.70 -37.37 -3.73
CA ALA A 396 25.25 -38.62 -3.13
C ALA A 396 24.13 -39.29 -3.96
N LYS A 397 23.31 -38.49 -4.65
CA LYS A 397 22.14 -38.97 -5.41
C LYS A 397 22.38 -39.16 -6.91
N PHE A 398 23.18 -38.28 -7.53
CA PHE A 398 23.39 -38.23 -8.99
C PHE A 398 24.85 -38.49 -9.42
N GLY A 399 25.76 -38.72 -8.46
CA GLY A 399 27.16 -39.04 -8.72
C GLY A 399 28.10 -37.81 -8.72
N PRO A 400 29.43 -38.03 -8.84
CA PRO A 400 30.44 -37.02 -8.53
C PRO A 400 30.42 -35.77 -9.44
N GLY A 401 29.85 -35.88 -10.64
CA GLY A 401 29.70 -34.77 -11.60
C GLY A 401 28.53 -33.82 -11.29
N ALA A 402 27.67 -34.14 -10.33
CA ALA A 402 26.50 -33.33 -9.99
C ALA A 402 26.88 -32.00 -9.31
N VAL A 403 26.00 -31.00 -9.48
CA VAL A 403 26.15 -29.62 -9.00
C VAL A 403 25.06 -29.25 -7.97
N PRO A 404 25.19 -28.17 -7.19
CA PRO A 404 24.17 -27.80 -6.19
C PRO A 404 22.77 -27.55 -6.77
N GLN A 405 22.69 -27.10 -8.03
CA GLN A 405 21.44 -26.88 -8.76
C GLN A 405 20.67 -28.19 -9.02
N ASP A 406 21.34 -29.35 -9.04
CA ASP A 406 20.68 -30.65 -9.23
C ASP A 406 19.81 -31.02 -8.02
N ALA A 407 20.18 -30.60 -6.81
CA ALA A 407 19.33 -30.74 -5.63
C ALA A 407 18.04 -29.90 -5.73
N PHE A 408 18.14 -28.72 -6.36
CA PHE A 408 17.01 -27.81 -6.59
C PHE A 408 16.05 -28.34 -7.67
N VAL A 409 16.57 -28.82 -8.80
CA VAL A 409 15.72 -29.43 -9.85
C VAL A 409 15.11 -30.76 -9.37
N ASP A 410 15.84 -31.58 -8.61
CA ASP A 410 15.29 -32.78 -7.97
C ASP A 410 14.12 -32.45 -7.03
N PHE A 411 14.26 -31.41 -6.21
CA PHE A 411 13.20 -30.97 -5.30
C PHE A 411 11.92 -30.58 -6.06
N ILE A 412 12.07 -29.82 -7.16
CA ILE A 412 10.94 -29.45 -8.03
C ILE A 412 10.31 -30.71 -8.67
N ASN A 413 11.11 -31.62 -9.21
CA ASN A 413 10.60 -32.87 -9.82
C ASN A 413 9.89 -33.77 -8.79
N ARG A 414 10.36 -33.82 -7.54
CA ARG A 414 9.69 -34.51 -6.42
C ARG A 414 8.35 -33.88 -6.06
N VAL A 415 8.27 -32.55 -6.01
CA VAL A 415 7.00 -31.83 -5.80
C VAL A 415 6.05 -32.05 -6.98
N ASN A 416 6.57 -32.08 -8.23
CA ASN A 416 5.79 -32.39 -9.42
C ASN A 416 5.14 -33.78 -9.32
N ALA A 417 5.92 -34.81 -8.99
CA ALA A 417 5.42 -36.16 -8.77
C ALA A 417 4.32 -36.23 -7.68
N HIS A 418 4.51 -35.51 -6.57
CA HIS A 418 3.54 -35.46 -5.46
C HIS A 418 2.20 -34.81 -5.85
N VAL A 419 2.22 -33.73 -6.64
CA VAL A 419 0.98 -33.07 -7.10
C VAL A 419 0.34 -33.79 -8.29
N LYS A 420 1.13 -34.41 -9.18
CA LYS A 420 0.65 -35.29 -10.26
C LYS A 420 -0.09 -36.50 -9.73
N ALA A 421 0.40 -37.11 -8.64
CA ALA A 421 -0.31 -38.18 -7.93
C ALA A 421 -1.69 -37.76 -7.38
N LYS A 422 -1.98 -36.45 -7.32
CA LYS A 422 -3.28 -35.87 -6.92
C LYS A 422 -4.07 -35.26 -8.09
N GLY A 423 -3.68 -35.60 -9.32
CA GLY A 423 -4.33 -35.09 -10.54
C GLY A 423 -4.18 -33.56 -10.68
N LYS A 424 -2.98 -33.04 -10.40
CA LYS A 424 -2.60 -31.64 -10.61
C LYS A 424 -1.41 -31.52 -11.55
N THR A 425 -1.36 -30.41 -12.28
CA THR A 425 -0.18 -29.98 -13.02
C THR A 425 0.60 -28.96 -12.18
N LEU A 426 1.91 -29.17 -12.01
CA LEU A 426 2.78 -28.22 -11.32
C LEU A 426 3.05 -26.99 -12.19
N ARG A 427 3.20 -25.85 -11.52
CA ARG A 427 3.61 -24.57 -12.10
C ARG A 427 4.76 -23.97 -11.27
N ILE A 428 5.72 -23.33 -11.94
CA ILE A 428 6.88 -22.66 -11.32
C ILE A 428 7.22 -21.36 -12.07
N TRP A 429 7.94 -20.47 -11.39
CA TRP A 429 8.64 -19.35 -12.02
C TRP A 429 9.90 -19.83 -12.79
N ASN A 430 10.47 -18.98 -13.65
CA ASN A 430 11.49 -19.39 -14.62
C ASN A 430 12.96 -19.27 -14.18
N ASP A 431 13.25 -18.51 -13.13
CA ASP A 431 14.59 -17.96 -12.87
C ASP A 431 15.55 -18.96 -12.20
N GLY A 432 15.05 -19.85 -11.36
CA GLY A 432 15.83 -20.98 -10.84
C GLY A 432 16.25 -22.00 -11.91
N ILE A 433 15.63 -21.96 -13.09
CA ILE A 433 15.93 -22.87 -14.21
C ILE A 433 17.16 -22.33 -14.96
N THR A 434 18.31 -22.97 -14.76
CA THR A 434 19.62 -22.52 -15.28
C THR A 434 20.40 -23.64 -15.96
N ASP A 435 21.29 -23.26 -16.88
CA ASP A 435 22.17 -24.19 -17.62
C ASP A 435 23.26 -24.86 -16.77
N ALA A 436 23.31 -24.59 -15.47
CA ALA A 436 24.20 -25.29 -14.55
C ALA A 436 23.69 -26.69 -14.20
N ALA A 437 22.37 -26.92 -14.17
CA ALA A 437 21.78 -28.19 -13.76
C ALA A 437 22.03 -29.30 -14.80
N THR A 438 22.50 -30.45 -14.32
CA THR A 438 22.70 -31.68 -15.09
C THR A 438 21.45 -32.58 -15.07
N VAL A 439 20.65 -32.48 -13.99
CA VAL A 439 19.35 -33.16 -13.86
C VAL A 439 18.29 -32.44 -14.70
N PRO A 440 17.57 -33.12 -15.59
CA PRO A 440 16.51 -32.50 -16.38
C PRO A 440 15.28 -32.18 -15.53
N LEU A 441 14.76 -30.97 -15.66
CA LEU A 441 13.44 -30.58 -15.17
C LEU A 441 12.34 -31.32 -15.94
N ASP A 442 11.32 -31.83 -15.25
CA ASP A 442 10.17 -32.50 -15.87
C ASP A 442 9.51 -31.66 -16.98
N ARG A 443 9.02 -32.32 -18.03
CA ARG A 443 8.45 -31.66 -19.23
C ARG A 443 6.97 -31.33 -19.15
N ASP A 444 6.25 -31.81 -18.13
CA ASP A 444 4.83 -31.51 -17.91
C ASP A 444 4.59 -30.39 -16.88
N ILE A 445 5.66 -29.80 -16.33
CA ILE A 445 5.61 -28.58 -15.54
C ILE A 445 5.35 -27.39 -16.46
N VAL A 446 4.39 -26.52 -16.09
CA VAL A 446 4.18 -25.22 -16.75
C VAL A 446 5.13 -24.21 -16.14
N VAL A 447 5.79 -23.42 -16.98
CA VAL A 447 6.69 -22.35 -16.50
C VAL A 447 6.06 -20.99 -16.72
N GLU A 448 5.99 -20.19 -15.67
CA GLU A 448 5.54 -18.80 -15.72
C GLU A 448 6.78 -17.89 -15.83
N HIS A 449 6.93 -17.25 -17.00
CA HIS A 449 8.14 -16.55 -17.36
C HIS A 449 7.99 -15.05 -17.07
N TRP A 450 8.77 -14.57 -16.10
CA TRP A 450 8.63 -13.23 -15.51
C TRP A 450 9.86 -12.34 -15.67
N LEU A 451 11.07 -12.91 -15.70
CA LEU A 451 12.33 -12.17 -15.86
C LEU A 451 13.23 -12.79 -16.95
N SER A 452 14.02 -11.95 -17.61
CA SER A 452 14.79 -12.32 -18.81
C SER A 452 16.01 -13.24 -18.57
N GLY A 453 16.38 -13.45 -17.30
CA GLY A 453 17.42 -14.38 -16.85
C GLY A 453 16.90 -15.79 -16.61
N GLY A 454 17.79 -16.72 -16.29
CA GLY A 454 17.50 -18.15 -16.39
C GLY A 454 17.24 -18.55 -17.85
N VAL A 455 16.44 -19.59 -18.04
CA VAL A 455 16.11 -20.13 -19.37
C VAL A 455 15.16 -19.21 -20.18
N LYS A 456 15.32 -19.19 -21.51
CA LYS A 456 14.46 -18.43 -22.44
C LYS A 456 13.13 -19.16 -22.76
N PRO A 457 12.02 -18.43 -22.97
CA PRO A 457 10.72 -19.05 -23.24
C PRO A 457 10.69 -19.82 -24.57
N SER A 458 11.42 -19.40 -25.61
CA SER A 458 11.56 -20.16 -26.86
C SER A 458 12.14 -21.57 -26.63
N ARG A 459 13.17 -21.70 -25.79
CA ARG A 459 13.78 -22.98 -25.43
C ARG A 459 12.87 -23.85 -24.59
N LEU A 460 12.17 -23.28 -23.61
CA LEU A 460 11.17 -24.02 -22.81
C LEU A 460 10.10 -24.67 -23.70
N ILE A 461 9.64 -23.95 -24.73
CA ILE A 461 8.69 -24.43 -25.73
C ILE A 461 9.32 -25.50 -26.63
N ALA A 462 10.57 -25.33 -27.07
CA ALA A 462 11.30 -26.32 -27.87
C ALA A 462 11.56 -27.64 -27.10
N GLU A 463 11.74 -27.58 -25.78
CA GLU A 463 11.81 -28.75 -24.88
C GLU A 463 10.42 -29.38 -24.61
N GLY A 464 9.34 -28.78 -25.13
CA GLY A 464 7.97 -29.30 -25.11
C GLY A 464 7.07 -28.75 -23.99
N ARG A 465 7.57 -27.85 -23.13
CA ARG A 465 6.78 -27.31 -22.01
C ARG A 465 5.76 -26.29 -22.47
N LYS A 466 4.81 -25.98 -21.56
CA LYS A 466 3.89 -24.85 -21.70
C LYS A 466 4.45 -23.65 -20.92
N VAL A 467 4.30 -22.46 -21.49
CA VAL A 467 4.86 -21.23 -20.92
C VAL A 467 3.79 -20.14 -20.82
N MET A 468 3.69 -19.50 -19.66
CA MET A 468 2.82 -18.33 -19.45
C MET A 468 3.64 -17.06 -19.41
N ASN A 469 3.14 -15.98 -20.04
CA ASN A 469 3.78 -14.67 -19.99
C ASN A 469 3.36 -13.92 -18.72
N SER A 470 4.29 -13.84 -17.78
CA SER A 470 4.14 -13.15 -16.50
C SER A 470 5.17 -12.02 -16.38
N ALA A 471 5.55 -11.42 -17.51
CA ALA A 471 6.63 -10.44 -17.64
C ALA A 471 6.58 -9.29 -16.61
N TYR A 472 7.74 -8.84 -16.15
CA TYR A 472 7.92 -7.70 -15.24
C TYR A 472 7.19 -6.43 -15.71
N ALA A 473 7.09 -6.19 -17.02
CA ALA A 473 6.29 -5.11 -17.60
C ALA A 473 4.79 -5.14 -17.23
N LEU A 474 4.26 -6.29 -16.78
CA LEU A 474 2.89 -6.53 -16.30
C LEU A 474 2.76 -6.55 -14.77
N TYR A 475 3.83 -6.23 -14.03
CA TYR A 475 3.80 -6.16 -12.57
C TYR A 475 3.23 -4.82 -12.06
N ASN A 476 2.66 -4.83 -10.86
CA ASN A 476 2.43 -3.64 -10.04
C ASN A 476 2.85 -3.92 -8.61
N VAL A 477 3.73 -3.10 -8.06
CA VAL A 477 4.30 -3.25 -6.72
C VAL A 477 3.79 -2.13 -5.82
N ARG A 478 3.30 -2.47 -4.62
CA ARG A 478 2.90 -1.46 -3.62
C ARG A 478 4.08 -0.55 -3.28
N GLY A 479 3.87 0.76 -3.38
CA GLY A 479 4.90 1.77 -3.16
C GLY A 479 6.06 1.75 -4.17
N GLY A 480 5.94 1.00 -5.27
CA GLY A 480 6.99 0.78 -6.26
C GLY A 480 6.55 1.11 -7.68
N PHE A 481 7.04 0.34 -8.65
CA PHE A 481 6.72 0.51 -10.06
C PHE A 481 5.37 -0.13 -10.43
N LYS A 482 4.81 0.27 -11.58
CA LYS A 482 3.48 -0.12 -12.04
C LYS A 482 3.42 -0.32 -13.55
N THR A 483 2.51 -1.19 -13.98
CA THR A 483 2.28 -1.56 -15.38
C THR A 483 1.93 -0.31 -16.20
N ASN A 484 2.81 0.09 -17.12
CA ASN A 484 2.54 1.21 -18.02
C ASN A 484 1.61 0.78 -19.17
N ALA A 485 0.31 0.67 -18.85
CA ALA A 485 -0.71 0.22 -19.78
C ALA A 485 -0.78 1.07 -21.07
N GLN A 486 -0.42 2.37 -21.01
CA GLN A 486 -0.30 3.19 -22.20
C GLN A 486 0.87 2.75 -23.09
N GLN A 487 2.08 2.68 -22.55
CA GLN A 487 3.28 2.28 -23.29
C GLN A 487 3.13 0.90 -23.94
N LEU A 488 2.50 -0.05 -23.24
CA LEU A 488 2.20 -1.37 -23.78
C LEU A 488 1.16 -1.30 -24.92
N TYR A 489 0.10 -0.50 -24.78
CA TYR A 489 -0.91 -0.33 -25.82
C TYR A 489 -0.37 0.37 -27.08
N ASP A 490 0.39 1.45 -26.89
CA ASP A 490 0.93 2.28 -27.96
C ASP A 490 2.06 1.55 -28.69
N SER A 491 2.91 0.78 -27.99
CA SER A 491 3.94 -0.08 -28.60
C SER A 491 3.43 -1.43 -29.16
N GLY A 492 2.12 -1.69 -29.12
CA GLY A 492 1.52 -2.89 -29.70
C GLY A 492 1.91 -4.19 -28.99
N TRP A 493 2.04 -4.17 -27.66
CA TRP A 493 2.36 -5.36 -26.87
C TRP A 493 1.31 -6.47 -27.05
N THR A 494 1.78 -7.71 -27.09
CA THR A 494 0.97 -8.94 -27.14
C THR A 494 1.57 -10.00 -26.19
N PRO A 495 0.85 -11.07 -25.83
CA PRO A 495 1.37 -12.15 -24.99
C PRO A 495 2.62 -12.86 -25.54
N LEU A 496 3.00 -12.64 -26.80
CA LEU A 496 4.24 -13.16 -27.39
C LEU A 496 5.50 -12.37 -26.98
N ARG A 497 5.36 -11.19 -26.38
CA ARG A 497 6.47 -10.33 -25.93
C ARG A 497 6.74 -10.54 -24.44
N PHE A 498 7.74 -11.36 -24.17
CA PHE A 498 8.25 -11.71 -22.84
C PHE A 498 9.40 -10.77 -22.44
N GLU A 499 9.92 -10.91 -21.22
CA GLU A 499 11.13 -10.18 -20.83
C GLU A 499 12.36 -10.68 -21.59
N GLY A 500 12.93 -9.82 -22.43
CA GLY A 500 14.13 -10.12 -23.21
C GLY A 500 13.97 -11.15 -24.33
N GLU A 501 12.75 -11.47 -24.75
CA GLU A 501 12.47 -12.26 -25.97
C GLU A 501 11.08 -11.88 -26.56
N THR A 502 10.90 -12.02 -27.87
CA THR A 502 9.57 -11.95 -28.50
C THR A 502 9.40 -13.12 -29.45
N LEU A 503 8.38 -13.94 -29.23
CA LEU A 503 8.15 -15.18 -29.95
C LEU A 503 7.43 -14.93 -31.28
N ALA A 504 7.77 -15.70 -32.30
CA ALA A 504 7.14 -15.64 -33.63
C ALA A 504 5.78 -16.37 -33.71
N SER A 505 5.36 -17.07 -32.66
CA SER A 505 4.13 -17.88 -32.63
C SER A 505 3.61 -18.07 -31.21
N SER A 506 2.30 -18.23 -31.05
CA SER A 506 1.64 -18.62 -29.80
C SER A 506 1.74 -20.11 -29.48
N ASN A 507 2.32 -20.94 -30.36
CA ASN A 507 2.51 -22.37 -30.11
C ASN A 507 3.33 -22.60 -28.84
N GLY A 508 2.71 -23.18 -27.80
CA GLY A 508 3.32 -23.42 -26.49
C GLY A 508 3.05 -22.34 -25.43
N VAL A 509 2.61 -21.15 -25.86
CA VAL A 509 2.22 -20.05 -24.96
C VAL A 509 0.79 -20.28 -24.45
N THR A 510 0.58 -20.30 -23.13
CA THR A 510 -0.76 -20.47 -22.54
C THR A 510 -1.57 -19.18 -22.55
N GLY A 511 -0.89 -18.04 -22.37
CA GLY A 511 -1.43 -16.68 -22.36
C GLY A 511 -0.61 -15.77 -21.45
N ALA A 512 -1.25 -14.85 -20.72
CA ALA A 512 -0.56 -13.85 -19.90
C ALA A 512 -1.33 -13.44 -18.64
N LYS A 513 -0.63 -12.91 -17.61
CA LYS A 513 -1.23 -12.33 -16.40
C LYS A 513 -0.63 -10.98 -16.00
N VAL A 514 -1.46 -10.10 -15.41
CA VAL A 514 -1.00 -8.95 -14.60
C VAL A 514 -0.70 -9.47 -13.19
N THR A 515 0.47 -9.19 -12.61
CA THR A 515 0.83 -9.68 -11.26
C THR A 515 0.95 -8.53 -10.26
N LEU A 516 0.37 -8.70 -9.07
CA LEU A 516 0.29 -7.68 -8.03
C LEU A 516 1.07 -8.10 -6.79
N TRP A 517 2.10 -7.34 -6.44
CA TRP A 517 3.06 -7.66 -5.39
C TRP A 517 3.02 -6.65 -4.22
N PRO A 518 3.15 -7.11 -2.96
CA PRO A 518 2.97 -6.29 -1.78
C PRO A 518 4.24 -5.63 -1.23
N ASP A 519 5.43 -5.86 -1.79
CA ASP A 519 6.80 -5.61 -1.28
C ASP A 519 6.95 -4.51 -0.21
N ASN A 520 6.49 -3.29 -0.48
CA ASN A 520 6.26 -2.27 0.55
C ASN A 520 4.76 -2.25 0.90
N GLY A 521 4.35 -3.08 1.85
CA GLY A 521 2.93 -3.38 2.11
C GLY A 521 2.12 -2.16 2.57
N SER A 522 2.80 -1.20 3.20
CA SER A 522 2.30 0.12 3.58
C SER A 522 2.29 1.17 2.46
N GLY A 523 2.95 0.92 1.33
CA GLY A 523 3.11 1.89 0.23
C GLY A 523 1.82 2.22 -0.52
N ASN A 524 0.91 1.25 -0.66
CA ASN A 524 -0.44 1.43 -1.19
C ASN A 524 -1.45 0.66 -0.33
N THR A 525 -2.70 1.16 -0.24
CA THR A 525 -3.84 0.40 0.26
C THR A 525 -4.38 -0.56 -0.81
N GLU A 526 -5.16 -1.58 -0.41
CA GLU A 526 -5.80 -2.49 -1.37
C GLU A 526 -6.73 -1.73 -2.35
N ASN A 527 -7.38 -0.64 -1.90
CA ASN A 527 -8.24 0.18 -2.75
C ASN A 527 -7.48 1.06 -3.77
N GLU A 528 -6.28 1.54 -3.43
CA GLU A 528 -5.42 2.26 -4.40
C GLU A 528 -4.98 1.29 -5.52
N ILE A 529 -4.51 0.09 -5.16
CA ILE A 529 -4.17 -0.96 -6.14
C ILE A 529 -5.40 -1.30 -7.01
N GLU A 530 -6.60 -1.39 -6.44
CA GLU A 530 -7.85 -1.67 -7.19
C GLU A 530 -8.19 -0.61 -8.27
N ALA A 531 -7.70 0.61 -8.10
CA ALA A 531 -7.84 1.70 -9.06
C ALA A 531 -6.71 1.68 -10.09
N GLU A 532 -5.46 1.51 -9.65
CA GLU A 532 -4.27 1.46 -10.52
C GLU A 532 -4.34 0.32 -11.54
N VAL A 533 -4.75 -0.88 -11.12
CA VAL A 533 -4.82 -2.08 -11.99
C VAL A 533 -5.98 -2.04 -12.97
N ARG A 534 -6.85 -1.01 -12.93
CA ARG A 534 -8.01 -0.85 -13.82
C ARG A 534 -7.62 -1.10 -15.27
N MET A 535 -6.70 -0.29 -15.81
CA MET A 535 -6.33 -0.34 -17.23
C MET A 535 -5.41 -1.51 -17.62
N PRO A 536 -4.41 -1.92 -16.79
CA PRO A 536 -3.69 -3.18 -16.99
C PRO A 536 -4.58 -4.40 -17.21
N LEU A 537 -5.65 -4.57 -16.41
CA LEU A 537 -6.60 -5.67 -16.60
C LEU A 537 -7.38 -5.56 -17.93
N ARG A 538 -7.75 -4.34 -18.35
CA ARG A 538 -8.42 -4.10 -19.65
C ARG A 538 -7.48 -4.42 -20.83
N LEU A 539 -6.20 -4.06 -20.73
CA LEU A 539 -5.18 -4.35 -21.73
C LEU A 539 -4.96 -5.85 -21.89
N VAL A 540 -4.66 -6.58 -20.80
CA VAL A 540 -4.39 -8.02 -20.85
C VAL A 540 -5.64 -8.80 -21.27
N ALA A 541 -6.84 -8.39 -20.83
CA ALA A 541 -8.10 -8.96 -21.30
C ALA A 541 -8.28 -8.83 -22.81
N GLN A 542 -8.02 -7.64 -23.38
CA GLN A 542 -8.04 -7.47 -24.84
C GLN A 542 -7.00 -8.38 -25.51
N ALA A 543 -5.72 -8.22 -25.19
CA ALA A 543 -4.61 -8.86 -25.89
C ALA A 543 -4.54 -10.39 -25.74
N THR A 544 -5.16 -10.97 -24.70
CA THR A 544 -5.25 -12.44 -24.53
C THR A 544 -6.55 -13.04 -25.08
N TRP A 545 -7.61 -12.25 -25.26
CA TRP A 545 -8.85 -12.72 -25.89
C TRP A 545 -8.83 -12.49 -27.42
N SER A 546 -8.37 -11.32 -27.90
CA SER A 546 -8.34 -10.96 -29.31
C SER A 546 -7.05 -10.23 -29.70
N THR A 547 -6.42 -10.67 -30.78
CA THR A 547 -5.21 -10.05 -31.35
C THR A 547 -5.49 -8.71 -32.06
N VAL A 548 -6.76 -8.30 -32.20
CA VAL A 548 -7.14 -7.01 -32.79
C VAL A 548 -6.83 -5.89 -31.79
N LYS A 549 -6.07 -4.87 -32.22
CA LYS A 549 -5.98 -3.58 -31.51
C LYS A 549 -7.28 -2.80 -31.78
N PRO A 550 -8.15 -2.58 -30.77
CA PRO A 550 -9.54 -2.18 -31.03
C PRO A 550 -9.74 -0.69 -31.30
N ASP A 551 -8.76 0.15 -30.96
CA ASP A 551 -8.80 1.60 -31.09
C ASP A 551 -7.42 2.13 -31.54
N PRO A 552 -7.33 3.27 -32.25
CA PRO A 552 -6.06 3.75 -32.77
C PRO A 552 -5.10 4.26 -31.69
N THR A 553 -5.62 4.76 -30.56
CA THR A 553 -4.83 5.40 -29.49
C THR A 553 -5.27 4.91 -28.11
N TYR A 554 -4.35 4.93 -27.13
CA TYR A 554 -4.68 4.59 -25.76
C TYR A 554 -5.78 5.48 -25.13
N ALA A 555 -5.90 6.74 -25.57
CA ALA A 555 -6.99 7.62 -25.14
C ALA A 555 -8.38 7.11 -25.59
N ALA A 556 -8.50 6.65 -26.84
CA ALA A 556 -9.73 6.03 -27.33
C ALA A 556 -10.03 4.70 -26.64
N PHE A 557 -9.00 3.88 -26.37
CA PHE A 557 -9.12 2.65 -25.58
C PHE A 557 -9.58 2.90 -24.13
N THR A 558 -9.10 3.99 -23.52
CA THR A 558 -9.54 4.43 -22.19
C THR A 558 -11.00 4.86 -22.22
N ALA A 559 -11.43 5.63 -23.22
CA ALA A 559 -12.84 5.99 -23.40
C ALA A 559 -13.74 4.74 -23.58
N ARG A 560 -13.31 3.73 -24.34
CA ARG A 560 -13.99 2.42 -24.42
C ARG A 560 -14.06 1.73 -23.05
N ALA A 561 -12.97 1.72 -22.29
CA ALA A 561 -12.93 1.13 -20.95
C ALA A 561 -13.82 1.88 -19.93
N ASP A 562 -14.02 3.18 -20.10
CA ASP A 562 -14.94 4.00 -19.31
C ASP A 562 -16.40 3.70 -19.65
N VAL A 563 -16.72 3.58 -20.94
CA VAL A 563 -18.04 3.15 -21.45
C VAL A 563 -18.39 1.72 -20.98
N VAL A 564 -17.43 0.80 -20.97
CA VAL A 564 -17.58 -0.57 -20.43
C VAL A 564 -17.66 -0.57 -18.89
N GLY A 565 -16.91 0.29 -18.21
CA GLY A 565 -16.87 0.45 -16.77
C GLY A 565 -16.29 -0.75 -15.99
N ARG A 566 -16.70 -0.88 -14.72
CA ARG A 566 -16.46 -2.08 -13.89
C ARG A 566 -17.63 -3.08 -14.00
N ALA A 567 -17.43 -4.29 -13.48
CA ALA A 567 -18.47 -5.31 -13.36
C ALA A 567 -19.72 -4.85 -12.58
N PRO A 568 -20.89 -5.46 -12.81
CA PRO A 568 -22.08 -5.22 -12.01
C PRO A 568 -21.86 -5.44 -10.50
N GLY A 569 -22.51 -4.63 -9.68
CA GLY A 569 -22.37 -4.65 -8.22
C GLY A 569 -21.08 -4.02 -7.68
N PHE A 570 -20.06 -3.73 -8.50
CA PHE A 570 -18.79 -3.13 -8.04
C PHE A 570 -18.99 -1.80 -7.28
N ALA A 571 -19.92 -0.97 -7.74
CA ALA A 571 -20.26 0.32 -7.13
C ALA A 571 -21.23 0.22 -5.93
N ASN A 572 -21.74 -0.97 -5.59
CA ASN A 572 -22.69 -1.17 -4.49
C ASN A 572 -22.00 -1.21 -3.12
N VAL A 573 -20.67 -1.14 -3.07
CA VAL A 573 -19.90 -1.10 -1.82
C VAL A 573 -19.78 0.34 -1.35
N ASP A 574 -20.58 0.69 -0.34
CA ASP A 574 -20.38 1.91 0.43
C ASP A 574 -19.06 1.81 1.23
N ARG A 575 -18.01 2.44 0.70
CA ARG A 575 -16.68 2.52 1.34
C ARG A 575 -16.64 3.59 2.43
N THR A 576 -17.56 4.55 2.39
CA THR A 576 -17.59 5.73 3.26
C THR A 576 -18.95 5.91 3.97
N PRO A 577 -19.42 4.92 4.74
CA PRO A 577 -20.76 4.92 5.36
C PRO A 577 -20.94 5.92 6.50
N VAL A 578 -19.86 6.56 6.97
CA VAL A 578 -19.86 7.64 7.96
C VAL A 578 -19.66 8.98 7.25
N ALA A 579 -20.62 9.90 7.39
CA ALA A 579 -20.46 11.24 6.86
C ALA A 579 -19.27 11.95 7.52
N ALA A 580 -18.51 12.74 6.75
CA ALA A 580 -17.39 13.51 7.29
C ALA A 580 -17.85 14.45 8.42
N GLY A 581 -17.10 14.55 9.51
CA GLY A 581 -17.40 15.50 10.60
C GLY A 581 -16.89 15.07 11.97
N THR A 582 -17.29 15.83 12.99
CA THR A 582 -16.79 15.69 14.35
C THR A 582 -17.72 14.84 15.22
N TYR A 583 -17.14 13.85 15.90
CA TYR A 583 -17.86 12.87 16.72
C TYR A 583 -17.15 12.67 18.06
N SER A 584 -17.90 12.42 19.13
CA SER A 584 -17.37 11.66 20.26
C SER A 584 -17.58 10.16 20.00
N LEU A 585 -16.56 9.37 20.32
CA LEU A 585 -16.50 7.93 20.09
C LEU A 585 -16.50 7.23 21.45
N SER A 586 -17.55 6.47 21.78
CA SER A 586 -17.68 5.87 23.13
C SER A 586 -18.00 4.37 23.14
N ALA A 587 -17.32 3.62 24.00
CA ALA A 587 -17.61 2.23 24.31
C ALA A 587 -18.12 2.11 25.75
N GLY A 588 -19.37 1.67 25.93
CA GLY A 588 -20.01 1.65 27.26
C GLY A 588 -20.29 3.08 27.75
N ARG A 589 -19.62 3.51 28.82
CA ARG A 589 -19.71 4.87 29.38
C ARG A 589 -18.53 5.76 29.00
N ASP A 590 -17.47 5.15 28.49
CA ASP A 590 -16.13 5.72 28.37
C ASP A 590 -15.84 6.07 26.91
N TYR A 591 -15.00 7.08 26.69
CA TYR A 591 -14.73 7.71 25.40
C TYR A 591 -13.32 7.40 24.92
N LEU A 592 -13.09 7.38 23.60
CA LEU A 592 -11.75 7.27 23.06
C LEU A 592 -10.96 8.56 23.36
N GLY A 593 -10.00 8.43 24.28
CA GLY A 593 -9.25 9.53 24.87
C GLY A 593 -8.24 10.19 23.93
N ALA A 594 -7.83 11.41 24.27
CA ALA A 594 -7.11 12.30 23.36
C ALA A 594 -5.60 12.03 23.17
N ALA A 595 -4.97 11.33 24.13
CA ALA A 595 -3.54 11.00 24.19
C ALA A 595 -2.59 12.20 23.89
N ALA A 596 -2.19 12.91 24.95
CA ALA A 596 -1.47 14.19 24.86
C ALA A 596 -0.02 14.12 24.35
N ALA A 597 0.60 12.95 24.33
CA ALA A 597 1.96 12.74 23.82
C ALA A 597 1.94 11.94 22.50
N GLU A 598 2.94 12.17 21.65
CA GLU A 598 3.17 11.34 20.47
C GLU A 598 3.75 9.97 20.88
N GLY A 599 3.37 8.90 20.18
CA GLY A 599 3.71 7.54 20.61
C GLY A 599 2.80 6.98 21.71
N ALA A 600 2.03 7.82 22.41
CA ALA A 600 1.14 7.36 23.46
C ALA A 600 -0.01 6.52 22.90
N GLU A 601 -0.32 5.43 23.61
CA GLU A 601 -1.44 4.55 23.34
C GLU A 601 -2.79 5.28 23.49
N LEU A 602 -3.69 5.07 22.54
CA LEU A 602 -5.08 5.51 22.67
C LEU A 602 -5.80 4.60 23.66
N LYS A 603 -6.43 5.16 24.68
CA LYS A 603 -7.20 4.42 25.69
C LYS A 603 -8.63 4.94 25.77
N LEU A 604 -9.52 4.15 26.36
CA LEU A 604 -10.80 4.66 26.85
C LEU A 604 -10.57 5.45 28.14
N ASP A 605 -11.21 6.62 28.25
CA ASP A 605 -11.26 7.43 29.46
C ASP A 605 -12.67 7.96 29.76
N SER A 606 -12.87 8.60 30.92
CA SER A 606 -14.17 9.10 31.36
C SER A 606 -14.54 10.50 30.82
N THR A 607 -13.73 11.07 29.93
CA THR A 607 -13.81 12.46 29.45
C THR A 607 -14.22 12.51 27.97
N GLU A 608 -15.30 13.21 27.66
CA GLU A 608 -15.74 13.30 26.27
C GLU A 608 -14.71 14.03 25.38
N SER A 609 -14.18 13.30 24.40
CA SER A 609 -13.21 13.82 23.44
C SER A 609 -13.80 13.88 22.03
N ALA A 610 -13.43 14.93 21.28
CA ALA A 610 -13.91 15.17 19.92
C ALA A 610 -12.89 14.71 18.87
N TRP A 611 -13.35 13.86 17.96
CA TRP A 611 -12.59 13.32 16.84
C TRP A 611 -13.21 13.78 15.52
N ASP A 612 -12.42 14.45 14.68
CA ASP A 612 -12.75 14.62 13.27
C ASP A 612 -12.55 13.29 12.54
N VAL A 613 -13.63 12.83 11.91
CA VAL A 613 -13.69 11.62 11.08
C VAL A 613 -13.75 12.06 9.63
N THR A 614 -12.64 11.88 8.91
CA THR A 614 -12.42 12.48 7.58
C THR A 614 -12.19 11.39 6.53
N PRO A 615 -13.08 11.24 5.53
CA PRO A 615 -12.90 10.29 4.43
C PRO A 615 -11.63 10.56 3.61
N THR A 616 -10.97 9.50 3.17
CA THR A 616 -9.85 9.55 2.22
C THR A 616 -10.30 9.25 0.79
N THR A 617 -9.51 9.66 -0.21
CA THR A 617 -9.81 9.46 -1.64
C THR A 617 -9.89 8.00 -2.05
N ASP A 618 -9.19 7.11 -1.35
CA ASP A 618 -9.20 5.65 -1.54
C ASP A 618 -10.29 4.93 -0.71
N GLY A 619 -11.20 5.66 -0.06
CA GLY A 619 -12.37 5.09 0.61
C GLY A 619 -12.08 4.47 1.98
N TYR A 620 -11.19 5.11 2.76
CA TYR A 620 -11.00 4.87 4.19
C TYR A 620 -11.24 6.19 4.95
N TYR A 621 -10.79 6.26 6.20
CA TYR A 621 -10.90 7.42 7.07
C TYR A 621 -9.62 7.70 7.83
N THR A 622 -9.28 8.97 7.95
CA THR A 622 -8.39 9.46 9.02
C THR A 622 -9.24 9.80 10.24
N LEU A 623 -8.72 9.50 11.44
CA LEU A 623 -9.33 9.85 12.72
C LEU A 623 -8.39 10.82 13.45
N THR A 624 -8.78 12.09 13.55
CA THR A 624 -7.97 13.18 14.13
C THR A 624 -8.59 13.71 15.42
N ASN A 625 -7.86 13.71 16.53
CA ASN A 625 -8.35 14.25 17.79
C ASN A 625 -8.20 15.78 17.86
N LEU A 626 -9.27 16.50 18.21
CA LEU A 626 -9.29 17.97 18.26
C LEU A 626 -8.72 18.60 19.54
N ALA A 627 -8.40 17.79 20.55
CA ALA A 627 -7.71 18.27 21.74
C ALA A 627 -6.19 18.32 21.56
N THR A 628 -5.64 17.41 20.75
CA THR A 628 -4.19 17.19 20.59
C THR A 628 -3.67 17.35 19.17
N GLY A 629 -4.56 17.47 18.17
CA GLY A 629 -4.21 17.56 16.75
C GLY A 629 -3.67 16.26 16.15
N ARG A 630 -3.68 15.15 16.90
CA ARG A 630 -3.05 13.87 16.53
C ARG A 630 -4.01 12.88 15.88
N CYS A 631 -3.44 12.05 15.02
CA CYS A 631 -4.14 11.00 14.30
C CYS A 631 -3.96 9.64 14.97
N ALA A 632 -4.96 8.77 14.84
CA ALA A 632 -4.88 7.38 15.29
C ALA A 632 -4.07 6.54 14.30
N GLU A 633 -2.96 5.94 14.74
CA GLU A 633 -2.06 5.15 13.88
C GLU A 633 -1.72 3.78 14.47
N SER A 634 -1.63 2.78 13.60
CA SER A 634 -1.11 1.46 13.92
C SER A 634 0.34 1.32 13.42
N ARG A 635 1.31 1.76 14.23
CA ARG A 635 2.75 1.83 13.84
C ARG A 635 3.70 0.90 14.60
N VAL A 636 3.23 0.27 15.67
CA VAL A 636 4.05 -0.44 16.67
C VAL A 636 4.13 -1.95 16.37
N GLY A 637 5.30 -2.54 16.61
CA GLY A 637 5.52 -4.00 16.57
C GLY A 637 6.39 -4.47 15.41
N VAL A 638 6.61 -5.80 15.37
CA VAL A 638 7.36 -6.48 14.30
C VAL A 638 6.75 -6.15 12.94
N ARG A 639 7.62 -5.84 11.97
CA ARG A 639 7.26 -5.47 10.60
C ARG A 639 7.67 -6.54 9.61
N TYR A 640 6.75 -6.88 8.70
CA TYR A 640 7.00 -7.70 7.51
C TYR A 640 6.54 -6.88 6.30
N LEU A 641 7.34 -6.77 5.23
CA LEU A 641 7.04 -5.90 4.09
C LEU A 641 6.68 -4.47 4.53
N ASN A 642 7.53 -3.87 5.38
CA ASN A 642 7.33 -2.60 6.10
C ASN A 642 6.06 -2.48 6.97
N THR A 643 5.23 -3.52 7.04
CA THR A 643 3.88 -3.50 7.60
C THR A 643 3.88 -4.03 9.04
N PRO A 644 3.39 -3.27 10.04
CA PRO A 644 3.41 -3.70 11.45
C PRO A 644 2.32 -4.73 11.74
N LEU A 645 2.66 -6.02 11.65
CA LEU A 645 1.72 -7.15 11.70
C LEU A 645 1.70 -7.92 13.03
N GLN A 646 2.38 -7.43 14.07
CA GLN A 646 2.35 -8.04 15.40
C GLN A 646 1.00 -7.77 16.11
N PRO A 647 0.20 -8.80 16.45
CA PRO A 647 -1.05 -8.62 17.16
C PRO A 647 -0.84 -8.21 18.62
N GLY A 648 -1.84 -7.57 19.21
CA GLY A 648 -1.79 -7.06 20.59
C GLY A 648 -1.02 -5.75 20.76
N THR A 649 -0.55 -5.15 19.67
CA THR A 649 0.20 -3.88 19.70
C THR A 649 -0.74 -2.67 19.79
N PRO A 650 -0.32 -1.60 20.48
CA PRO A 650 -1.17 -0.42 20.70
C PRO A 650 -1.40 0.37 19.42
N ILE A 651 -2.62 0.88 19.28
CA ILE A 651 -2.96 1.97 18.37
C ILE A 651 -2.66 3.27 19.12
N THR A 652 -1.96 4.20 18.47
CA THR A 652 -1.27 5.30 19.13
C THR A 652 -1.64 6.65 18.53
N ALA A 653 -1.48 7.72 19.30
CA ALA A 653 -1.58 9.10 18.80
C ALA A 653 -0.27 9.52 18.13
N GLN A 654 -0.36 9.95 16.87
CA GLN A 654 0.77 10.37 16.05
C GLN A 654 0.51 11.73 15.39
N THR A 655 1.55 12.43 14.96
CA THR A 655 1.42 13.59 14.07
C THR A 655 0.67 13.17 12.80
N CYS A 656 -0.35 13.94 12.43
CA CYS A 656 -1.20 13.61 11.28
C CYS A 656 -0.45 13.75 9.95
N ASP A 657 -0.49 12.71 9.12
CA ASP A 657 0.08 12.69 7.78
C ASP A 657 -0.93 12.04 6.80
N SER A 658 -1.32 12.80 5.76
CA SER A 658 -2.26 12.35 4.73
C SER A 658 -1.69 11.27 3.80
N THR A 659 -0.36 11.17 3.72
CA THR A 659 0.36 10.17 2.93
C THR A 659 0.55 8.85 3.71
N ASN A 660 0.57 8.91 5.05
CA ASN A 660 0.73 7.75 5.91
C ASN A 660 -0.53 6.86 5.93
N ARG A 661 -0.43 5.71 5.28
CA ARG A 661 -1.53 4.74 5.14
C ARG A 661 -1.81 3.93 6.41
N LEU A 662 -0.90 3.94 7.40
CA LEU A 662 -1.14 3.36 8.73
C LEU A 662 -2.13 4.19 9.57
N GLN A 663 -2.39 5.45 9.18
CA GLN A 663 -3.41 6.33 9.76
C GLN A 663 -4.80 6.19 9.09
N ARG A 664 -4.94 5.31 8.08
CA ARG A 664 -6.20 5.06 7.36
C ARG A 664 -6.98 3.89 7.95
N TRP A 665 -8.26 4.10 8.21
CA TRP A 665 -9.17 3.16 8.88
C TRP A 665 -10.41 2.88 8.03
N GLN A 666 -10.76 1.61 7.85
CA GLN A 666 -12.06 1.21 7.34
C GLN A 666 -13.06 1.21 8.50
N LEU A 667 -14.20 1.88 8.33
CA LEU A 667 -15.24 2.01 9.35
C LEU A 667 -16.47 1.18 8.98
N ALA A 668 -16.59 -0.03 9.54
CA ALA A 668 -17.77 -0.86 9.34
C ALA A 668 -18.90 -0.40 10.27
N LYS A 669 -20.00 0.11 9.70
CA LYS A 669 -21.07 0.81 10.44
C LYS A 669 -22.30 -0.08 10.69
N SER A 670 -22.87 0.01 11.90
CA SER A 670 -24.15 -0.61 12.26
C SER A 670 -24.95 0.32 13.16
N GLY A 671 -25.98 0.96 12.59
CA GLY A 671 -26.71 2.04 13.25
C GLY A 671 -25.81 3.24 13.58
N SER A 672 -25.71 3.58 14.86
CA SER A 672 -24.79 4.61 15.39
C SER A 672 -23.42 4.06 15.81
N ARG A 673 -23.13 2.77 15.63
CA ARG A 673 -21.85 2.15 15.99
C ARG A 673 -20.96 1.95 14.76
N ILE A 674 -19.65 2.03 14.97
CA ILE A 674 -18.62 1.58 14.02
C ILE A 674 -17.71 0.53 14.69
N THR A 675 -17.05 -0.27 13.86
CA THR A 675 -15.80 -0.95 14.23
C THR A 675 -14.67 -0.48 13.32
N LEU A 676 -13.46 -0.36 13.86
CA LEU A 676 -12.28 0.05 13.10
C LEU A 676 -11.51 -1.17 12.59
N VAL A 677 -11.09 -1.13 11.33
CA VAL A 677 -10.11 -2.05 10.75
C VAL A 677 -9.02 -1.21 10.08
N ASN A 678 -7.75 -1.48 10.32
CA ASN A 678 -6.68 -0.72 9.67
C ASN A 678 -6.66 -1.00 8.16
N ALA A 679 -6.44 0.03 7.34
CA ALA A 679 -6.42 -0.11 5.87
C ALA A 679 -5.27 -0.99 5.37
N ILE A 680 -4.15 -0.99 6.09
CA ILE A 680 -2.89 -1.64 5.71
C ILE A 680 -2.69 -2.97 6.44
N THR A 681 -2.76 -3.01 7.77
CA THR A 681 -2.52 -4.27 8.53
C THR A 681 -3.70 -5.23 8.46
N ARG A 682 -4.89 -4.75 8.04
CA ARG A 682 -6.19 -5.44 8.04
C ARG A 682 -6.64 -6.02 9.39
N MET A 683 -5.93 -5.69 10.48
CA MET A 683 -6.32 -6.02 11.84
C MET A 683 -7.49 -5.16 12.33
N VAL A 684 -8.25 -5.72 13.28
CA VAL A 684 -9.36 -5.04 13.97
C VAL A 684 -8.86 -4.28 15.20
N ALA A 685 -9.44 -3.10 15.47
CA ALA A 685 -9.22 -2.43 16.75
C ALA A 685 -10.08 -3.07 17.85
N VAL A 686 -9.43 -3.43 18.96
CA VAL A 686 -10.03 -4.07 20.14
C VAL A 686 -9.60 -3.30 21.38
N VAL A 687 -10.51 -3.13 22.34
CA VAL A 687 -10.20 -2.58 23.65
C VAL A 687 -9.76 -3.73 24.58
N ASP A 688 -8.58 -3.58 25.17
CA ASP A 688 -7.93 -4.55 26.05
C ASP A 688 -8.46 -4.46 27.51
N ARG A 689 -7.86 -5.25 28.43
CA ARG A 689 -8.20 -5.24 29.86
C ARG A 689 -7.77 -3.96 30.60
N SER A 690 -6.79 -3.21 30.07
CA SER A 690 -6.39 -1.88 30.59
C SER A 690 -7.26 -0.73 30.08
N GLY A 691 -8.21 -1.00 29.17
CA GLY A 691 -8.96 0.02 28.43
C GLY A 691 -8.19 0.58 27.22
N GLY A 692 -7.03 0.01 26.90
CA GLY A 692 -6.20 0.37 25.76
C GLY A 692 -6.73 -0.13 24.42
N LEU A 693 -6.59 0.67 23.37
CA LEU A 693 -7.01 0.31 22.02
C LEU A 693 -5.83 -0.34 21.28
N ILE A 694 -5.92 -1.65 21.06
CA ILE A 694 -4.89 -2.48 20.43
C ILE A 694 -5.37 -2.99 19.06
N GLN A 695 -4.44 -3.28 18.14
CA GLN A 695 -4.76 -4.04 16.92
C GLN A 695 -4.73 -5.56 17.19
N GLN A 696 -5.69 -6.29 16.63
CA GLN A 696 -5.84 -7.73 16.81
C GLN A 696 -6.24 -8.47 15.53
N ILE A 697 -5.93 -9.75 15.47
CA ILE A 697 -6.32 -10.64 14.36
C ILE A 697 -7.85 -10.82 14.38
N PRO A 698 -8.58 -10.56 13.27
CA PRO A 698 -10.04 -10.68 13.20
C PRO A 698 -10.58 -12.12 13.29
N ASP A 699 -9.72 -13.13 13.11
CA ASP A 699 -10.03 -14.50 13.54
C ASP A 699 -9.82 -14.62 15.06
N GLY A 700 -10.79 -15.24 15.75
CA GLY A 700 -10.86 -15.26 17.21
C GLY A 700 -11.33 -13.94 17.87
N HIS A 701 -10.96 -12.76 17.37
CA HIS A 701 -11.26 -11.47 18.01
C HIS A 701 -12.36 -10.67 17.29
N ARG A 702 -13.30 -10.13 18.07
CA ARG A 702 -14.31 -9.19 17.57
C ARG A 702 -13.86 -7.77 17.87
N ALA A 703 -13.81 -6.94 16.82
CA ALA A 703 -13.56 -5.51 16.94
C ALA A 703 -14.50 -4.85 17.97
N THR A 704 -13.98 -3.93 18.79
CA THR A 704 -14.81 -3.24 19.79
C THR A 704 -15.71 -2.21 19.11
N PRO A 705 -17.04 -2.27 19.28
CA PRO A 705 -17.96 -1.34 18.63
C PRO A 705 -17.99 0.01 19.36
N LEU A 706 -17.43 1.04 18.72
CA LEU A 706 -17.46 2.42 19.20
C LEU A 706 -18.77 3.09 18.75
N THR A 707 -19.47 3.74 19.67
CA THR A 707 -20.70 4.50 19.38
C THR A 707 -20.35 5.92 18.99
N LEU A 708 -20.79 6.38 17.82
CA LEU A 708 -20.66 7.76 17.35
C LEU A 708 -21.80 8.61 17.94
N LYS A 709 -21.42 9.76 18.48
CA LYS A 709 -22.34 10.87 18.77
C LYS A 709 -21.82 12.11 18.04
N PRO A 710 -22.58 12.74 17.14
CA PRO A 710 -22.16 14.01 16.53
C PRO A 710 -22.02 15.07 17.63
N VAL A 711 -20.90 15.78 17.65
CA VAL A 711 -20.59 16.83 18.65
C VAL A 711 -20.28 18.16 17.97
N LEU A 712 -20.26 19.25 18.75
CA LEU A 712 -19.68 20.51 18.27
C LEU A 712 -18.19 20.35 17.94
N ARG A 713 -17.74 21.07 16.92
CA ARG A 713 -16.33 21.15 16.55
C ARG A 713 -15.71 22.41 17.15
N ALA A 714 -14.95 22.26 18.23
CA ALA A 714 -14.21 23.35 18.88
C ALA A 714 -12.72 23.22 18.58
N VAL A 715 -12.09 24.28 18.07
CA VAL A 715 -10.66 24.34 17.77
C VAL A 715 -10.06 25.61 18.37
N ALA A 716 -9.01 25.46 19.17
CA ALA A 716 -8.15 26.54 19.61
C ALA A 716 -7.07 26.87 18.55
N SER A 717 -6.76 28.15 18.40
CA SER A 717 -5.60 28.68 17.70
C SER A 717 -5.01 29.85 18.48
N VAL A 718 -3.73 30.14 18.25
CA VAL A 718 -3.02 31.31 18.79
C VAL A 718 -2.59 32.22 17.65
N ASP A 719 -2.54 33.53 17.89
CA ASP A 719 -2.08 34.51 16.90
C ASP A 719 -0.61 34.35 16.51
N ARG A 720 0.20 33.73 17.37
CA ARG A 720 1.60 33.37 17.12
C ARG A 720 2.03 32.16 17.94
N GLN A 721 2.94 31.36 17.39
CA GLN A 721 3.45 30.16 18.07
C GLN A 721 4.54 30.48 19.10
N THR A 722 5.35 31.53 18.90
CA THR A 722 6.36 31.97 19.88
C THR A 722 5.83 33.16 20.69
N VAL A 723 5.82 33.02 22.01
CA VAL A 723 5.36 34.03 22.96
C VAL A 723 6.51 34.39 23.89
N VAL A 724 6.83 35.68 23.99
CA VAL A 724 7.86 36.16 24.94
C VAL A 724 7.29 36.16 26.35
N SER A 725 8.05 35.72 27.35
CA SER A 725 7.65 35.80 28.76
C SER A 725 7.21 37.23 29.13
N GLY A 726 6.10 37.36 29.85
CA GLY A 726 5.42 38.64 30.14
C GLY A 726 4.63 39.28 29.00
N SER A 727 4.69 38.78 27.76
CA SER A 727 4.00 39.39 26.60
C SER A 727 2.66 38.72 26.29
N THR A 728 1.62 39.52 26.01
CA THR A 728 0.27 39.02 25.75
C THR A 728 0.18 38.28 24.41
N ALA A 729 -0.56 37.18 24.35
CA ALA A 729 -0.93 36.43 23.14
C ALA A 729 -2.46 36.30 23.03
N GLN A 730 -2.99 36.07 21.83
CA GLN A 730 -4.42 35.92 21.58
C GLN A 730 -4.79 34.47 21.31
N LEU A 731 -5.38 33.82 22.31
CA LEU A 731 -6.05 32.53 22.15
C LEU A 731 -7.44 32.76 21.54
N THR A 732 -7.67 32.23 20.34
CA THR A 732 -8.97 32.23 19.68
C THR A 732 -9.52 30.82 19.61
N VAL A 733 -10.78 30.64 20.01
CA VAL A 733 -11.47 29.35 19.98
C VAL A 733 -12.67 29.46 19.05
N THR A 734 -12.64 28.74 17.94
CA THR A 734 -13.73 28.69 16.97
C THR A 734 -14.55 27.42 17.21
N VAL A 735 -15.82 27.60 17.57
CA VAL A 735 -16.81 26.54 17.78
C VAL A 735 -17.77 26.52 16.60
N THR A 736 -17.98 25.35 15.99
CA THR A 736 -18.89 25.16 14.84
C THR A 736 -19.85 24.00 15.05
N ALA A 737 -21.08 24.15 14.55
CA ALA A 737 -22.19 23.26 14.85
C ALA A 737 -22.70 22.49 13.62
N LYS A 738 -22.72 21.15 13.69
CA LYS A 738 -23.45 20.31 12.72
C LYS A 738 -24.92 20.09 13.09
N ALA A 739 -25.28 20.30 14.35
CA ALA A 739 -26.64 20.22 14.87
C ALA A 739 -26.88 21.37 15.87
N ARG A 740 -28.14 21.75 16.09
CA ARG A 740 -28.50 22.83 17.03
C ARG A 740 -27.98 22.53 18.44
N ALA A 741 -27.20 23.47 18.99
CA ALA A 741 -26.73 23.46 20.37
C ALA A 741 -27.17 24.72 21.12
N THR A 742 -27.31 24.63 22.44
CA THR A 742 -27.63 25.77 23.32
C THR A 742 -26.68 25.86 24.50
N ASP A 743 -26.68 27.00 25.19
CA ASP A 743 -25.85 27.29 26.38
C ASP A 743 -24.33 27.13 26.13
N VAL A 744 -23.89 27.37 24.88
CA VAL A 744 -22.51 27.18 24.44
C VAL A 744 -21.60 28.17 25.16
N THR A 745 -20.73 27.65 26.03
CA THR A 745 -19.83 28.43 26.88
C THR A 745 -18.41 27.92 26.71
N VAL A 746 -17.48 28.82 26.39
CA VAL A 746 -16.04 28.57 26.26
C VAL A 746 -15.33 29.21 27.45
N ARG A 747 -14.52 28.42 28.15
CA ARG A 747 -13.66 28.85 29.27
C ARG A 747 -12.20 28.54 28.94
N PRO A 748 -11.29 29.52 28.93
CA PRO A 748 -9.89 29.26 28.64
C PRO A 748 -9.22 28.48 29.78
N THR A 749 -8.14 27.78 29.45
CA THR A 749 -7.27 27.04 30.36
C THR A 749 -5.82 27.29 29.95
N ALA A 750 -4.96 27.64 30.89
CA ALA A 750 -3.54 27.92 30.66
C ALA A 750 -2.69 27.28 31.78
N PRO A 751 -1.36 27.22 31.63
CA PRO A 751 -0.48 26.75 32.71
C PRO A 751 -0.58 27.65 33.96
N ALA A 752 -0.13 27.13 35.10
CA ALA A 752 -0.11 27.89 36.35
C ALA A 752 0.68 29.22 36.19
N GLY A 753 0.21 30.27 36.87
CA GLY A 753 0.78 31.63 36.81
C GLY A 753 0.37 32.46 35.59
N TRP A 754 -0.18 31.87 34.52
CA TRP A 754 -0.70 32.65 33.39
C TRP A 754 -1.98 33.41 33.77
N SER A 755 -2.07 34.67 33.32
CA SER A 755 -3.33 35.42 33.36
C SER A 755 -4.06 35.27 32.03
N VAL A 756 -5.38 35.04 32.06
CA VAL A 756 -6.19 34.96 30.83
C VAL A 756 -7.50 35.71 31.00
N THR A 757 -7.83 36.59 30.06
CA THR A 757 -9.03 37.45 30.11
C THR A 757 -9.80 37.48 28.79
N PRO A 758 -11.14 37.53 28.81
CA PRO A 758 -12.02 37.36 29.98
C PRO A 758 -12.11 35.89 30.44
N ALA A 759 -12.60 35.65 31.65
CA ALA A 759 -12.69 34.29 32.22
C ALA A 759 -13.69 33.33 31.51
N SER A 760 -14.53 33.84 30.61
CA SER A 760 -15.36 33.04 29.69
C SER A 760 -15.98 33.89 28.58
N ARG A 761 -16.39 33.22 27.49
CA ARG A 761 -17.30 33.75 26.45
C ARG A 761 -18.43 32.74 26.24
N SER A 762 -19.62 33.19 25.83
CA SER A 762 -20.75 32.29 25.55
C SER A 762 -21.70 32.82 24.49
N THR A 763 -22.49 31.92 23.90
CA THR A 763 -23.71 32.22 23.14
C THR A 763 -24.87 31.36 23.66
N ARG A 764 -26.08 31.91 23.65
CA ARG A 764 -27.30 31.21 24.07
C ARG A 764 -27.63 30.04 23.16
N GLU A 765 -27.37 30.18 21.86
CA GLU A 765 -27.72 29.22 20.82
C GLU A 765 -26.67 29.23 19.70
N LEU A 766 -26.48 28.07 19.08
CA LEU A 766 -25.73 27.89 17.85
C LEU A 766 -26.54 26.95 16.94
N THR A 767 -27.01 27.48 15.81
CA THR A 767 -27.80 26.73 14.82
C THR A 767 -26.93 25.76 14.03
N ALA A 768 -27.54 24.78 13.36
CA ALA A 768 -26.79 23.91 12.44
C ALA A 768 -26.19 24.75 11.29
N GLY A 769 -24.91 24.55 11.01
CA GLY A 769 -24.10 25.39 10.11
C GLY A 769 -23.49 26.64 10.77
N GLY A 770 -23.91 26.99 11.99
CA GLY A 770 -23.44 28.18 12.70
C GLY A 770 -22.03 28.06 13.27
N SER A 771 -21.35 29.20 13.38
CA SER A 771 -20.06 29.38 14.04
C SER A 771 -20.14 30.38 15.20
N PHE A 772 -19.33 30.17 16.23
CA PHE A 772 -19.15 31.06 17.38
C PHE A 772 -17.66 31.15 17.71
N THR A 773 -17.13 32.37 17.75
CA THR A 773 -15.70 32.62 17.99
C THR A 773 -15.51 33.29 19.36
N ALA A 774 -14.66 32.70 20.18
CA ALA A 774 -14.33 33.18 21.53
C ALA A 774 -12.84 33.51 21.61
N THR A 775 -12.50 34.80 21.70
CA THR A 775 -11.11 35.28 21.79
C THR A 775 -10.78 35.75 23.21
N PHE A 776 -9.56 35.43 23.64
CA PHE A 776 -9.01 35.61 24.97
C PHE A 776 -7.55 36.10 24.92
N THR A 777 -7.24 37.17 25.65
CA THR A 777 -5.87 37.62 25.88
C THR A 777 -5.23 36.77 26.97
N ALA A 778 -4.17 36.02 26.65
CA ALA A 778 -3.40 35.20 27.58
C ALA A 778 -1.98 35.77 27.77
N THR A 779 -1.51 35.88 29.01
CA THR A 779 -0.19 36.46 29.34
C THR A 779 0.57 35.52 30.25
N PRO A 780 1.77 35.04 29.86
CA PRO A 780 2.64 34.28 30.76
C PRO A 780 3.26 35.18 31.83
N PRO A 781 3.74 34.61 32.96
CA PRO A 781 4.62 35.31 33.88
C PRO A 781 5.83 35.94 33.17
N ALA A 782 6.33 37.07 33.67
CA ALA A 782 7.48 37.78 33.10
C ALA A 782 8.81 37.01 33.26
N ASP A 783 8.86 36.19 34.31
CA ASP A 783 9.94 35.30 34.72
C ASP A 783 9.76 33.85 34.23
N ALA A 784 8.71 33.56 33.43
CA ALA A 784 8.47 32.22 32.93
C ALA A 784 9.67 31.69 32.12
N PRO A 785 10.18 30.48 32.41
CA PRO A 785 11.32 29.91 31.69
C PRO A 785 10.94 29.57 30.24
N ALA A 786 11.94 29.53 29.37
CA ALA A 786 11.76 29.05 28.01
C ALA A 786 11.35 27.57 28.02
N GLY A 787 10.40 27.21 27.16
CA GLY A 787 9.83 25.86 27.13
C GLY A 787 8.58 25.78 26.26
N THR A 788 7.98 24.60 26.16
CA THR A 788 6.67 24.44 25.51
C THR A 788 5.54 24.56 26.53
N ALA A 789 4.45 25.20 26.12
CA ALA A 789 3.23 25.35 26.89
C ALA A 789 2.00 25.14 25.99
N ALA A 790 0.85 24.85 26.61
CA ALA A 790 -0.42 24.67 25.90
C ALA A 790 -1.45 25.67 26.42
N LEU A 791 -1.95 26.52 25.53
CA LEU A 791 -3.13 27.33 25.77
C LEU A 791 -4.35 26.57 25.24
N GLY A 792 -5.40 26.44 26.04
CA GLY A 792 -6.57 25.66 25.65
C GLY A 792 -7.87 26.26 26.13
N ALA A 793 -8.97 25.56 25.86
CA ALA A 793 -10.26 25.91 26.39
C ALA A 793 -11.17 24.69 26.58
N ALA A 794 -11.96 24.72 27.65
CA ALA A 794 -13.09 23.84 27.87
C ALA A 794 -14.36 24.48 27.29
N THR A 795 -15.00 23.79 26.35
CA THR A 795 -16.29 24.18 25.74
C THR A 795 -17.39 23.28 26.30
N SER A 796 -18.36 23.86 26.99
CA SER A 796 -19.56 23.17 27.49
C SER A 796 -20.81 23.67 26.75
N TYR A 797 -21.73 22.77 26.40
CA TYR A 797 -22.97 23.09 25.70
C TYR A 797 -24.03 22.00 25.94
N LYS A 798 -25.27 22.26 25.51
CA LYS A 798 -26.34 21.26 25.46
C LYS A 798 -26.70 20.93 24.01
N GLN A 799 -26.90 19.66 23.71
CA GLN A 799 -27.37 19.17 22.41
C GLN A 799 -28.33 17.99 22.65
N GLY A 800 -29.53 18.03 22.06
CA GLY A 800 -30.56 17.01 22.28
C GLY A 800 -30.98 16.82 23.75
N GLY A 801 -30.82 17.84 24.60
CA GLY A 801 -31.05 17.78 26.04
C GLY A 801 -29.88 17.26 26.88
N THR A 802 -28.85 16.66 26.25
CA THR A 802 -27.64 16.19 26.92
C THR A 802 -26.63 17.33 27.06
N THR A 803 -26.01 17.48 28.24
CA THR A 803 -24.85 18.37 28.42
C THR A 803 -23.59 17.66 27.96
N HIS A 804 -22.85 18.30 27.06
CA HIS A 804 -21.57 17.86 26.51
C HIS A 804 -20.44 18.76 27.01
N ARG A 805 -19.20 18.23 27.04
CA ARG A 805 -18.01 18.99 27.44
C ARG A 805 -16.80 18.54 26.65
N LEU A 806 -16.21 19.44 25.89
CA LEU A 806 -15.05 19.21 25.05
C LEU A 806 -13.87 20.08 25.52
N SER A 807 -12.65 19.59 25.32
CA SER A 807 -11.43 20.36 25.52
C SER A 807 -10.67 20.50 24.20
N THR A 808 -10.09 21.66 23.94
CA THR A 808 -9.20 21.91 22.79
C THR A 808 -7.95 22.65 23.25
N THR A 809 -6.81 22.43 22.60
CA THR A 809 -5.53 23.09 22.93
C THR A 809 -4.78 23.55 21.67
N ALA A 810 -3.95 24.58 21.85
CA ALA A 810 -3.00 25.12 20.89
C ALA A 810 -1.64 25.25 21.60
N GLY A 811 -0.60 24.71 20.97
CA GLY A 811 0.77 24.77 21.48
C GLY A 811 1.40 26.14 21.28
N VAL A 812 2.19 26.59 22.26
CA VAL A 812 3.05 27.77 22.20
C VAL A 812 4.45 27.44 22.71
N ARG A 813 5.46 28.07 22.13
CA ARG A 813 6.84 28.13 22.63
C ARG A 813 6.98 29.41 23.46
N LEU A 814 7.32 29.27 24.74
CA LEU A 814 7.80 30.38 25.56
C LEU A 814 9.27 30.61 25.24
N SER A 815 9.62 31.85 24.90
CA SER A 815 11.00 32.25 24.62
C SER A 815 11.35 33.54 25.37
N CYS A 816 12.65 33.81 25.50
CA CYS A 816 13.18 35.06 26.02
C CYS A 816 13.19 36.20 24.98
N VAL A 817 12.98 35.89 23.69
CA VAL A 817 12.98 36.83 22.56
C VAL A 817 11.84 36.54 21.57
N PRO A 818 11.38 37.53 20.77
CA PRO A 818 10.30 37.32 19.80
C PRO A 818 10.74 36.58 18.53
N ALA A 819 12.04 36.54 18.25
CA ALA A 819 12.65 35.83 17.12
C ALA A 819 14.06 35.36 17.49
N ALA A 820 14.50 34.25 16.90
CA ALA A 820 15.85 33.73 17.04
C ALA A 820 16.88 34.62 16.31
N THR A 821 18.15 34.50 16.69
CA THR A 821 19.28 35.15 16.01
C THR A 821 20.29 34.13 15.52
N SER A 822 20.83 34.30 14.31
CA SER A 822 21.95 33.47 13.84
C SER A 822 23.23 33.82 14.62
N PRO A 823 24.08 32.83 14.93
CA PRO A 823 25.47 33.07 15.34
C PRO A 823 26.24 33.87 14.29
N VAL A 824 27.32 34.54 14.70
CA VAL A 824 28.10 35.42 13.81
C VAL A 824 29.30 34.73 13.17
N ALA A 825 29.73 33.58 13.70
CA ALA A 825 30.82 32.77 13.16
C ALA A 825 30.74 31.31 13.63
N VAL A 826 31.31 30.40 12.83
CA VAL A 826 31.71 29.07 13.29
C VAL A 826 33.05 29.20 14.02
N LYS A 827 33.15 28.66 15.25
CA LYS A 827 34.39 28.58 16.02
C LYS A 827 35.18 27.31 15.69
N PHE A 828 34.49 26.19 15.52
CA PHE A 828 35.07 24.87 15.29
C PHE A 828 34.03 23.93 14.68
N VAL A 829 34.48 22.95 13.90
CA VAL A 829 33.72 21.79 13.43
C VAL A 829 34.66 20.58 13.42
N ASP A 830 34.15 19.37 13.67
CA ASP A 830 34.98 18.15 13.61
C ASP A 830 35.24 17.67 12.17
N SER A 831 34.27 17.87 11.28
CA SER A 831 34.31 17.43 9.88
C SER A 831 33.40 18.28 9.00
N GLU A 832 33.85 18.64 7.79
CA GLU A 832 33.03 19.31 6.78
C GLU A 832 33.33 18.79 5.36
N GLU A 833 32.27 18.55 4.58
CA GLU A 833 32.37 18.15 3.18
C GLU A 833 32.62 19.39 2.30
N THR A 834 33.64 19.29 1.46
CA THR A 834 34.15 20.39 0.63
C THR A 834 34.62 19.93 -0.77
N THR A 835 34.53 18.63 -1.05
CA THR A 835 34.97 18.00 -2.30
C THR A 835 33.79 17.45 -3.10
N GLY A 836 32.86 16.75 -2.43
CA GLY A 836 31.68 16.14 -3.07
C GLY A 836 30.51 17.11 -3.25
N GLU A 837 30.32 18.04 -2.32
CA GLU A 837 29.34 19.12 -2.36
C GLU A 837 29.80 20.30 -1.50
N ASP A 838 29.04 21.41 -1.50
CA ASP A 838 29.28 22.55 -0.60
C ASP A 838 28.63 22.28 0.77
N GLY A 839 29.29 21.44 1.58
CA GLY A 839 28.88 21.04 2.92
C GLY A 839 29.58 21.82 4.05
N ARG A 840 30.10 23.02 3.77
CA ARG A 840 30.91 23.80 4.73
C ARG A 840 30.14 24.15 6.00
N ALA A 841 30.83 24.20 7.14
CA ALA A 841 30.21 24.46 8.44
C ALA A 841 29.51 25.85 8.54
N VAL A 842 29.99 26.85 7.78
CA VAL A 842 29.36 28.18 7.72
C VAL A 842 27.96 28.15 7.10
N ASN A 843 27.65 27.15 6.28
CA ASN A 843 26.35 26.94 5.65
C ASN A 843 25.27 26.48 6.64
N ALA A 844 25.59 26.33 7.93
CA ALA A 844 24.63 26.10 9.00
C ALA A 844 24.21 27.38 9.74
N ILE A 845 24.70 28.56 9.34
CA ILE A 845 24.39 29.86 9.98
C ILE A 845 24.22 31.01 8.96
N ASP A 846 24.07 30.71 7.66
CA ASP A 846 24.08 31.71 6.58
C ASP A 846 22.71 32.38 6.33
N GLY A 847 21.63 31.84 6.88
CA GLY A 847 20.25 32.34 6.72
C GLY A 847 19.48 31.68 5.56
N ASN A 848 20.05 30.69 4.87
CA ASN A 848 19.49 30.06 3.69
C ASN A 848 19.22 28.54 3.91
N PRO A 849 17.96 28.13 4.18
CA PRO A 849 17.64 26.73 4.48
C PRO A 849 17.77 25.75 3.29
N ALA A 850 18.27 26.21 2.14
CA ALA A 850 18.64 25.38 0.99
C ALA A 850 20.13 24.98 0.99
N THR A 851 21.01 25.74 1.65
CA THR A 851 22.39 25.34 1.97
C THR A 851 22.40 24.52 3.28
N PHE A 852 23.51 23.84 3.56
CA PHE A 852 23.71 23.09 4.80
C PHE A 852 25.18 22.77 5.04
N TRP A 853 25.57 22.68 6.32
CA TRP A 853 26.73 21.90 6.74
C TRP A 853 26.46 20.41 6.49
N HIS A 854 27.49 19.68 6.04
CA HIS A 854 27.55 18.23 6.00
C HIS A 854 28.93 17.78 6.49
N THR A 855 29.02 16.74 7.32
CA THR A 855 30.29 16.04 7.60
C THR A 855 30.86 15.42 6.32
N GLU A 856 32.17 15.17 6.24
CA GLU A 856 32.78 14.46 5.10
C GLU A 856 31.99 13.18 4.77
N TRP A 857 31.67 12.98 3.49
CA TRP A 857 31.06 11.72 3.00
C TRP A 857 31.73 11.16 1.74
N SER A 858 32.39 12.01 0.95
CA SER A 858 32.98 11.67 -0.35
C SER A 858 34.41 11.14 -0.25
N ALA A 859 35.28 11.85 0.48
CA ALA A 859 36.68 11.47 0.68
C ALA A 859 36.89 10.59 1.93
N ARG A 860 36.01 10.73 2.93
CA ARG A 860 36.00 10.03 4.22
C ARG A 860 34.57 9.89 4.72
N GLN A 861 34.37 9.03 5.71
CA GLN A 861 33.10 8.86 6.43
C GLN A 861 33.41 8.69 7.93
N PRO A 862 33.84 9.76 8.63
CA PRO A 862 34.11 9.71 10.07
C PRO A 862 32.84 9.25 10.81
N GLN A 863 33.01 8.45 11.86
CA GLN A 863 31.88 7.98 12.65
C GLN A 863 31.51 9.02 13.71
N PRO A 864 30.23 9.14 14.11
CA PRO A 864 29.82 10.01 15.21
C PRO A 864 30.49 9.59 16.54
N PRO A 865 30.65 10.52 17.51
CA PRO A 865 29.99 11.83 17.57
C PRO A 865 30.63 12.90 16.68
N HIS A 866 29.78 13.79 16.15
CA HIS A 866 30.16 14.98 15.38
C HIS A 866 29.80 16.24 16.16
N GLU A 867 30.47 17.36 15.89
CA GLU A 867 30.18 18.62 16.57
C GLU A 867 30.38 19.88 15.72
N ILE A 868 29.56 20.88 16.00
CA ILE A 868 29.74 22.24 15.50
C ILE A 868 29.66 23.23 16.67
N GLN A 869 30.66 24.12 16.76
CA GLN A 869 30.77 25.17 17.77
C GLN A 869 30.59 26.53 17.11
N LEU A 870 29.76 27.38 17.68
CA LEU A 870 29.28 28.63 17.09
C LEU A 870 29.48 29.79 18.07
N ASP A 871 29.86 30.96 17.57
CA ASP A 871 30.07 32.20 18.34
C ASP A 871 28.90 33.17 18.12
N LEU A 872 28.33 33.70 19.21
CA LEU A 872 27.25 34.68 19.21
C LEU A 872 27.76 36.14 19.13
N GLY A 873 29.09 36.33 19.08
CA GLY A 873 29.81 37.60 18.98
C GLY A 873 29.99 38.33 20.32
N SER A 874 28.98 38.24 21.18
CA SER A 874 28.97 38.74 22.57
C SER A 874 28.45 37.68 23.52
N ALA A 875 28.67 37.86 24.82
CA ALA A 875 27.86 37.16 25.81
C ALA A 875 26.39 37.64 25.71
N LYS A 876 25.46 36.69 25.74
CA LYS A 876 24.00 36.89 25.71
C LYS A 876 23.33 35.88 26.64
N SER A 877 22.14 36.17 27.14
CA SER A 877 21.32 35.23 27.92
C SER A 877 20.58 34.30 26.96
N VAL A 878 21.17 33.13 26.69
CA VAL A 878 20.64 32.09 25.79
C VAL A 878 19.54 31.30 26.51
N CYS A 879 18.38 31.13 25.88
CA CYS A 879 17.24 30.39 26.42
C CYS A 879 16.69 29.28 25.51
N ALA A 880 17.04 29.27 24.22
CA ALA A 880 16.80 28.13 23.33
C ALA A 880 17.77 28.11 22.14
N VAL A 881 17.93 26.94 21.52
CA VAL A 881 18.66 26.75 20.27
C VAL A 881 17.76 25.98 19.30
N THR A 882 17.70 26.42 18.04
CA THR A 882 16.94 25.78 16.97
C THR A 882 17.91 25.09 16.01
N TYR A 883 17.68 23.82 15.72
CA TYR A 883 18.37 23.04 14.70
C TYR A 883 17.41 22.73 13.54
N LEU A 884 17.73 23.18 12.33
CA LEU A 884 17.05 22.81 11.10
C LEU A 884 17.85 21.74 10.37
N THR A 885 17.22 20.59 10.11
CA THR A 885 17.76 19.53 9.25
C THR A 885 17.87 19.97 7.80
N ARG A 886 18.77 19.36 7.01
CA ARG A 886 18.78 19.54 5.54
C ARG A 886 17.40 19.25 4.91
N GLN A 887 16.97 20.12 3.99
CA GLN A 887 15.64 20.07 3.39
C GLN A 887 15.54 19.14 2.17
N ASN A 888 16.68 18.78 1.54
CA ASN A 888 16.71 18.02 0.28
C ASN A 888 16.70 16.49 0.45
N ALA A 889 17.02 15.93 1.62
CA ALA A 889 17.11 14.49 1.86
C ALA A 889 16.89 14.13 3.34
N THR A 890 16.93 12.82 3.65
CA THR A 890 16.68 12.25 4.99
C THR A 890 17.93 11.81 5.75
N ASN A 891 19.04 11.54 5.06
CA ASN A 891 20.31 11.13 5.68
C ASN A 891 20.99 12.31 6.39
N GLY A 892 21.84 12.01 7.35
CA GLY A 892 22.61 13.02 8.08
C GLY A 892 21.78 13.88 9.04
N ARG A 893 20.53 13.50 9.31
CA ARG A 893 19.69 14.20 10.29
C ARG A 893 20.06 13.73 11.69
N ILE A 894 20.38 14.65 12.59
CA ILE A 894 20.71 14.34 13.98
C ILE A 894 19.51 13.63 14.63
N ALA A 895 19.74 12.48 15.27
CA ALA A 895 18.80 11.85 16.19
C ALA A 895 19.20 12.20 17.62
N ASP A 896 20.11 11.43 18.23
CA ASP A 896 20.58 11.71 19.59
C ASP A 896 21.58 12.88 19.58
N TYR A 897 21.43 13.80 20.53
CA TYR A 897 22.24 15.02 20.63
C TYR A 897 22.57 15.40 22.07
N GLU A 898 23.68 16.12 22.24
CA GLU A 898 23.96 16.94 23.42
C GLU A 898 24.23 18.39 23.01
N LEU A 899 23.75 19.35 23.80
CA LEU A 899 23.86 20.78 23.54
C LEU A 899 24.56 21.46 24.73
N TYR A 900 25.64 22.17 24.47
CA TYR A 900 26.43 22.87 25.49
C TYR A 900 26.45 24.39 25.24
N LEU A 901 26.61 25.15 26.32
CA LEU A 901 26.74 26.61 26.33
C LEU A 901 28.01 27.00 27.08
N SER A 902 28.72 28.03 26.62
CA SER A 902 29.95 28.47 27.27
C SER A 902 30.22 29.98 27.13
N ALA A 903 30.92 30.56 28.11
CA ALA A 903 31.36 31.95 28.10
C ALA A 903 32.71 32.16 27.36
N ASP A 904 33.61 31.18 27.40
CA ASP A 904 34.93 31.18 26.74
C ASP A 904 34.98 30.25 25.51
N GLY A 905 34.04 29.31 25.41
CA GLY A 905 34.01 28.26 24.38
C GLY A 905 35.16 27.27 24.52
N VAL A 906 35.67 27.08 25.74
CA VAL A 906 36.71 26.11 26.12
C VAL A 906 36.19 25.31 27.32
N SER A 907 35.67 26.01 28.31
CA SER A 907 34.99 25.49 29.49
C SER A 907 33.50 25.24 29.17
N TRP A 908 33.17 24.02 28.73
CA TRP A 908 31.81 23.66 28.29
C TRP A 908 30.90 23.07 29.38
N GLY A 909 31.46 22.61 30.50
CA GLY A 909 30.68 22.09 31.63
C GLY A 909 29.87 20.83 31.31
N GLN A 910 28.63 20.78 31.82
CA GLN A 910 27.65 19.72 31.52
C GLN A 910 26.73 20.15 30.37
N PRO A 911 26.10 19.22 29.63
CA PRO A 911 25.11 19.58 28.62
C PRO A 911 23.98 20.43 29.20
N ALA A 912 23.70 21.57 28.56
CA ALA A 912 22.55 22.42 28.85
C ALA A 912 21.23 21.79 28.38
N SER A 913 21.29 20.89 27.38
CA SER A 913 20.22 19.96 27.02
C SER A 913 20.80 18.69 26.37
N LYS A 914 20.01 17.61 26.38
CA LYS A 914 20.25 16.41 25.55
C LYS A 914 18.96 15.62 25.33
N GLY A 915 18.92 14.86 24.26
CA GLY A 915 17.78 14.01 23.93
C GLY A 915 17.85 13.45 22.50
N THR A 916 16.69 13.06 21.97
CA THR A 916 16.56 12.44 20.64
C THR A 916 15.55 13.22 19.80
N PHE A 917 15.92 13.58 18.56
CA PHE A 917 15.00 14.16 17.58
C PHE A 917 14.32 13.09 16.71
N GLY A 918 13.10 13.39 16.24
CA GLY A 918 12.42 12.58 15.22
C GLY A 918 12.95 12.88 13.81
N ASN A 919 12.99 11.86 12.94
CA ASN A 919 13.40 11.99 11.54
C ASN A 919 12.32 12.73 10.70
N SER A 920 12.34 14.06 10.76
CA SER A 920 11.50 14.95 9.95
C SER A 920 12.34 16.13 9.43
N PRO A 921 11.90 16.86 8.38
CA PRO A 921 12.56 18.06 7.90
C PRO A 921 12.38 19.30 8.80
N ASP A 922 11.52 19.24 9.82
CA ASP A 922 11.09 20.41 10.59
C ASP A 922 12.16 21.00 11.52
N ALA A 923 12.05 22.29 11.84
CA ALA A 923 12.93 22.96 12.81
C ALA A 923 12.76 22.41 14.24
N LYS A 924 13.81 21.78 14.77
CA LYS A 924 13.90 21.22 16.12
C LYS A 924 14.32 22.32 17.11
N TRP A 925 13.38 22.84 17.90
CA TRP A 925 13.65 23.90 18.89
C TRP A 925 13.87 23.30 20.28
N VAL A 926 15.05 23.57 20.84
CA VAL A 926 15.54 23.02 22.12
C VAL A 926 15.58 24.14 23.16
N PRO A 927 14.62 24.20 24.11
CA PRO A 927 14.70 25.12 25.23
C PRO A 927 15.80 24.70 26.20
N VAL A 928 16.43 25.67 26.85
CA VAL A 928 17.47 25.49 27.87
C VAL A 928 17.21 26.43 29.06
N ALA A 929 17.78 26.11 30.22
CA ALA A 929 17.79 27.05 31.33
C ALA A 929 18.52 28.35 30.92
N ALA A 930 17.90 29.51 31.16
CA ALA A 930 18.40 30.79 30.68
C ALA A 930 19.82 31.08 31.22
N THR A 931 20.83 31.01 30.36
CA THR A 931 22.25 30.97 30.74
C THR A 931 23.05 32.01 29.96
N THR A 932 23.87 32.80 30.64
CA THR A 932 24.76 33.76 29.97
C THR A 932 25.91 33.04 29.29
N ALA A 933 25.94 33.07 27.96
CA ALA A 933 26.93 32.39 27.14
C ALA A 933 27.30 33.23 25.91
N ARG A 934 28.51 33.04 25.38
CA ARG A 934 28.94 33.57 24.08
C ARG A 934 28.99 32.48 23.01
N TYR A 935 29.22 31.22 23.40
CA TYR A 935 29.41 30.12 22.48
C TYR A 935 28.39 29.01 22.71
N VAL A 936 27.97 28.37 21.62
CA VAL A 936 27.05 27.23 21.59
C VAL A 936 27.77 26.06 20.91
N ARG A 937 27.61 24.84 21.43
CA ARG A 937 28.17 23.62 20.84
C ARG A 937 27.06 22.58 20.73
N LEU A 938 26.72 22.20 19.51
CA LEU A 938 25.80 21.11 19.21
C LEU A 938 26.64 19.87 18.88
N VAL A 939 26.44 18.80 19.65
CA VAL A 939 27.08 17.49 19.43
C VAL A 939 26.02 16.51 18.97
N GLN A 940 26.23 15.88 17.82
CA GLN A 940 25.48 14.72 17.36
C GLN A 940 26.08 13.46 17.98
N LEU A 941 25.24 12.63 18.59
CA LEU A 941 25.62 11.28 19.02
C LEU A 941 25.17 10.19 18.03
N SER A 942 24.08 10.40 17.29
CA SER A 942 23.57 9.43 16.29
C SER A 942 22.82 10.10 15.13
N GLU A 943 22.71 9.41 13.99
CA GLU A 943 21.94 9.83 12.81
C GLU A 943 20.59 9.09 12.76
N ALA A 944 19.53 9.80 12.38
CA ALA A 944 18.15 9.34 12.45
C ALA A 944 17.75 8.25 11.43
N SER A 945 18.72 7.75 10.67
CA SER A 945 18.60 6.67 9.69
C SER A 945 19.75 5.64 9.82
N GLY A 946 20.60 5.75 10.85
CA GLY A 946 21.69 4.82 11.17
C GLY A 946 23.04 5.04 10.45
N ASN A 947 23.23 6.17 9.74
CA ASN A 947 24.42 6.45 8.94
C ASN A 947 25.49 7.27 9.71
N PRO A 948 26.75 7.30 9.27
CA PRO A 948 27.82 8.08 9.91
C PRO A 948 27.87 9.53 9.38
N PHE A 949 26.72 10.18 9.27
CA PHE A 949 26.62 11.52 8.67
C PHE A 949 26.00 12.52 9.63
N GLY A 950 26.50 13.75 9.63
CA GLY A 950 25.88 14.88 10.33
C GLY A 950 25.63 16.06 9.40
N THR A 951 24.48 16.72 9.54
CA THR A 951 24.09 17.86 8.70
C THR A 951 23.25 18.88 9.47
N ALA A 952 23.40 20.16 9.13
CA ALA A 952 22.54 21.24 9.60
C ALA A 952 22.34 22.30 8.51
N ALA A 953 21.09 22.63 8.20
CA ALA A 953 20.76 23.74 7.30
C ALA A 953 20.78 25.08 8.04
N GLU A 954 20.27 25.13 9.28
CA GLU A 954 20.29 26.33 10.11
C GLU A 954 20.48 25.96 11.58
N ILE A 955 21.27 26.75 12.29
CA ILE A 955 21.40 26.74 13.75
C ILE A 955 21.23 28.17 14.25
N THR A 956 20.06 28.47 14.81
CA THR A 956 19.71 29.81 15.33
C THR A 956 19.43 29.76 16.82
N VAL A 957 19.60 30.89 17.51
CA VAL A 957 19.66 30.94 18.98
C VAL A 957 18.74 32.04 19.52
N ASP A 958 17.83 31.65 20.42
CA ASP A 958 16.98 32.55 21.18
C ASP A 958 17.81 33.12 22.34
N ALA A 959 18.28 34.37 22.21
CA ALA A 959 19.13 35.02 23.20
C ALA A 959 18.93 36.54 23.28
N LYS A 960 19.02 37.10 24.49
CA LYS A 960 18.87 38.54 24.79
C LYS A 960 20.05 39.11 25.58
#